data_AF-A0A1V4MK96-F1
#
_entry.id   AF-A0A1V4MK96-F1
#
_cell.length_a   1.000
_cell.length_b   1.000
_cell.length_c   1.000
_cell.angle_alpha   90.00
_cell.angle_beta   90.00
_cell.angle_gamma   90.00
#
_symmetry.space_group_name_H-M   'P 1'
#
loop_
_entity.id
_entity.type
_entity.pdbx_description
1 polymer ?
#
loop_
_entity_poly.entity_id
_entity_poly.type
_entity_poly.pdbx_seq_one_letter_code
_entity_poly.pdbx_strand_id
1 'polypeptide(L)'
;MSGQWYFSRSGEKQGPYSWEEILYFYHTGNIRDDDYLWSSELGSWQRANRIPELTGSNVPPAPDYNPVESNNTGQAEEVPKKNSLLIIGLIGGGVIMLAALLFIVVTFLDLPFLSFGGRDKVLISTTVEPSEEEQIFGREGSVMVKIPGDMLEEPTDLNVTFLGDYETRPADAELEEVYKITLGDYQELPGVLEIEMPYELSDIPQGESAEYYYGALYYNEESGTWDQVVHDLDPAKNVLTLYTYHLTDFAKVKRSSSDPDSPMAMVSRPIFLPASVYSLETDEVAELLSEMGSGGTPGDGAVKMGWDSATEMFGIIGTGSTFLEEVLAVSTLNSINSAMGEMGLGLAFVNLAINLDQDNTAPAVLGFTKDLGNYALGKWGTSAMKIASVGVFAIDYSLNKFATTAIAGREQMYVDAYKKYYYRNSKYSTLPGFKVKNNVGWYKTFYWITKDSSSPAEAEKKIAEAIDSYVYAFWNDPQGMSFVFGDMGQGFSYSGGDNPPLEKSIAENHKAELVNSLQPVFRRLARQIRYERTESFYNNEARRITRMLNSVYKIRVRVVVPEEMEESEAPIKIEELPVAIDMGRNQDLWSGFTDEDGIWEMQCTLLGLMNAEPSGKVVLSGLGPDGEDEMEVDLKLPDPGGVVEVVFDMEAPELAGRWEGNWMLTYSAFLEMDSPNPSPEAEEAVDGCEENLGEAMFQMMIEAIKELMQTLLDNDVPMVLEFKETETENFYTGSALIQFDAVLPEENAAEASEDHYIEAVYENGTVRFSFSDEGLEMIFTGQPSGQDTLSGTFSVPAGNNKPDVMSGVWRVQRVSP
;
A
#
# COMPACT_ATOMS: atom_id res chain seq x y z
N MET A 1 10.43 25.25 -47.85
CA MET A 1 9.80 26.49 -47.39
C MET A 1 10.33 26.69 -45.99
N SER A 2 11.19 27.69 -45.75
CA SER A 2 11.94 27.80 -44.48
C SER A 2 11.39 28.95 -43.62
N GLY A 3 10.12 28.86 -43.24
CA GLY A 3 9.55 29.70 -42.18
C GLY A 3 9.90 29.14 -40.81
N GLN A 4 10.12 30.00 -39.82
CA GLN A 4 10.23 29.59 -38.42
C GLN A 4 8.85 29.31 -37.85
N TRP A 5 8.67 28.13 -37.25
CA TRP A 5 7.43 27.72 -36.62
C TRP A 5 7.55 27.74 -35.10
N TYR A 6 6.44 28.01 -34.45
CA TYR A 6 6.31 28.00 -33.00
C TYR A 6 5.01 27.29 -32.65
N PHE A 7 4.96 26.55 -31.54
CA PHE A 7 3.71 26.04 -31.00
C PHE A 7 3.52 26.53 -29.56
N SER A 8 2.28 26.54 -29.09
CA SER A 8 1.89 27.04 -27.78
C SER A 8 0.90 26.08 -27.13
N ARG A 9 1.25 25.63 -25.93
CA ARG A 9 0.40 24.82 -25.05
C ARG A 9 0.25 25.57 -23.74
N SER A 10 -0.99 25.70 -23.24
CA SER A 10 -1.29 26.44 -22.00
C SER A 10 -0.77 27.89 -21.97
N GLY A 11 -0.56 28.51 -23.14
CA GLY A 11 -0.08 29.89 -23.27
C GLY A 11 1.45 30.04 -23.31
N GLU A 12 2.21 28.97 -23.14
CA GLU A 12 3.67 28.99 -23.28
C GLU A 12 4.11 28.74 -24.72
N LYS A 13 4.88 29.68 -25.28
CA LYS A 13 5.40 29.63 -26.65
C LYS A 13 6.71 28.85 -26.71
N GLN A 14 6.77 27.81 -27.55
CA GLN A 14 7.96 27.01 -27.83
C GLN A 14 8.40 27.15 -29.30
N GLY A 15 9.72 27.17 -29.55
CA GLY A 15 10.35 27.35 -30.87
C GLY A 15 11.48 28.39 -30.87
N PRO A 16 12.09 28.71 -32.03
CA PRO A 16 11.65 28.34 -33.38
C PRO A 16 12.02 26.91 -33.79
N TYR A 17 11.12 26.26 -34.53
CA TYR A 17 11.31 24.95 -35.16
C TYR A 17 11.21 25.05 -36.69
N SER A 18 11.80 24.09 -37.39
CA SER A 18 11.56 23.86 -38.82
C SER A 18 10.18 23.22 -39.05
N TRP A 19 9.69 23.26 -40.28
CA TRP A 19 8.42 22.61 -40.62
C TRP A 19 8.49 21.09 -40.45
N GLU A 20 9.64 20.49 -40.79
CA GLU A 20 9.90 19.06 -40.62
C GLU A 20 9.88 18.65 -39.13
N GLU A 21 10.37 19.50 -38.23
CA GLU A 21 10.32 19.29 -36.78
C GLU A 21 8.90 19.40 -36.24
N ILE A 22 8.09 20.36 -36.71
CA ILE A 22 6.65 20.44 -36.36
C ILE A 22 5.90 19.19 -36.82
N LEU A 23 6.15 18.71 -38.04
CA LEU A 23 5.57 17.46 -38.54
C LEU A 23 6.00 16.26 -37.69
N TYR A 24 7.29 16.18 -37.35
CA TYR A 24 7.81 15.14 -36.47
C TYR A 24 7.11 15.18 -35.11
N PHE A 25 7.03 16.34 -34.45
CA PHE A 25 6.38 16.50 -33.15
C PHE A 25 4.88 16.22 -33.19
N TYR A 26 4.20 16.56 -34.27
CA TYR A 26 2.79 16.21 -34.44
C TYR A 26 2.59 14.70 -34.59
N HIS A 27 3.42 14.01 -35.39
CA HIS A 27 3.33 12.56 -35.57
C HIS A 27 3.78 11.73 -34.37
N THR A 28 4.69 12.26 -33.53
CA THR A 28 5.11 11.61 -32.28
C THR A 28 4.20 11.94 -31.09
N GLY A 29 3.15 12.76 -31.29
CA GLY A 29 2.19 13.13 -30.25
C GLY A 29 2.66 14.25 -29.31
N ASN A 30 3.83 14.85 -29.59
CA ASN A 30 4.35 15.99 -28.84
C ASN A 30 3.58 17.29 -29.13
N ILE A 31 2.94 17.40 -30.29
CA ILE A 31 1.93 18.44 -30.61
C ILE A 31 0.58 17.74 -30.76
N ARG A 32 -0.41 18.17 -29.98
CA ARG A 32 -1.79 17.69 -29.99
C ARG A 32 -2.66 18.53 -30.92
N ASP A 33 -3.80 17.98 -31.32
CA ASP A 33 -4.76 18.62 -32.23
C ASP A 33 -5.26 20.00 -31.74
N ASP A 34 -5.29 20.21 -30.42
CA ASP A 34 -5.77 21.43 -29.77
C ASP A 34 -4.66 22.44 -29.42
N ASP A 35 -3.39 22.08 -29.60
CA ASP A 35 -2.27 23.01 -29.45
C ASP A 35 -2.31 24.08 -30.55
N TYR A 36 -1.83 25.28 -30.23
CA TYR A 36 -1.78 26.38 -31.19
C TYR A 36 -0.42 26.43 -31.86
N LEU A 37 -0.40 26.56 -33.18
CA LEU A 37 0.78 26.75 -34.00
C LEU A 37 0.78 28.14 -34.63
N TRP A 38 1.96 28.73 -34.74
CA TRP A 38 2.17 30.01 -35.39
C TRP A 38 3.41 29.95 -36.28
N SER A 39 3.28 30.54 -37.45
CA SER A 39 4.39 30.87 -38.32
C SER A 39 4.12 32.23 -38.94
N SER A 40 5.16 32.83 -39.51
CA SER A 40 5.00 34.06 -40.29
C SER A 40 4.04 33.89 -41.48
N GLU A 41 3.84 32.66 -41.97
CA GLU A 41 2.96 32.35 -43.09
C GLU A 41 1.48 32.22 -42.66
N LEU A 42 1.22 31.74 -41.43
CA LEU A 42 -0.14 31.65 -40.88
C LEU A 42 -0.70 33.01 -40.44
N GLY A 43 0.16 33.95 -40.04
CA GLY A 43 -0.22 35.32 -39.62
C GLY A 43 -0.92 35.41 -38.26
N SER A 44 -1.54 34.33 -37.77
CA SER A 44 -2.16 34.20 -36.46
C SER A 44 -1.94 32.80 -35.89
N TRP A 45 -2.10 32.65 -34.57
CA TRP A 45 -2.07 31.34 -33.93
C TRP A 45 -3.28 30.52 -34.39
N GLN A 46 -3.05 29.30 -34.88
CA GLN A 46 -4.09 28.39 -35.34
C GLN A 46 -3.93 27.03 -34.67
N ARG A 47 -5.03 26.36 -34.34
CA ARG A 47 -4.95 25.00 -33.78
C ARG A 47 -4.31 24.03 -34.78
N ALA A 48 -3.51 23.09 -34.29
CA ALA A 48 -2.80 22.12 -35.13
C ALA A 48 -3.73 21.36 -36.07
N ASN A 49 -4.92 20.98 -35.58
CA ASN A 49 -5.91 20.28 -36.40
C ASN A 49 -6.59 21.14 -37.49
N ARG A 50 -6.35 22.47 -37.51
CA ARG A 50 -6.86 23.39 -38.53
C ARG A 50 -5.84 23.69 -39.62
N ILE A 51 -4.62 23.20 -39.51
CA ILE A 51 -3.56 23.37 -40.51
C ILE A 51 -3.65 22.17 -41.47
N PRO A 52 -4.14 22.35 -42.71
CA PRO A 52 -4.38 21.24 -43.64
C PRO A 52 -3.13 20.42 -43.95
N GLU A 53 -1.96 21.06 -43.89
CA GLU A 53 -0.66 20.44 -44.12
C GLU A 53 -0.25 19.47 -42.99
N LEU A 54 -0.84 19.56 -41.79
CA LEU A 54 -0.64 18.61 -40.68
C LEU A 54 -1.65 17.47 -40.70
N THR A 55 -2.91 17.76 -41.02
CA THR A 55 -4.02 16.78 -40.96
C THR A 55 -4.32 16.08 -42.27
N GLY A 56 -3.69 16.50 -43.37
CA GLY A 56 -3.93 15.99 -44.72
C GLY A 56 -5.35 16.25 -45.26
N SER A 57 -6.13 17.13 -44.62
CA SER A 57 -7.57 17.27 -44.84
C SER A 57 -7.98 18.68 -45.28
N ASN A 58 -8.48 18.82 -46.51
CA ASN A 58 -9.04 20.06 -47.05
C ASN A 58 -10.49 20.28 -46.56
N VAL A 59 -10.68 20.98 -45.43
CA VAL A 59 -12.02 21.44 -44.99
C VAL A 59 -11.97 22.91 -44.54
N PRO A 60 -12.94 23.78 -44.91
CA PRO A 60 -12.86 25.23 -44.68
C PRO A 60 -13.22 25.65 -43.23
N PRO A 61 -12.69 26.80 -42.74
CA PRO A 61 -12.86 27.25 -41.35
C PRO A 61 -14.19 27.96 -41.08
N ALA A 62 -14.74 27.75 -39.87
CA ALA A 62 -15.85 28.49 -39.26
C ALA A 62 -15.33 29.38 -38.09
N PRO A 63 -16.03 30.47 -37.72
CA PRO A 63 -15.42 31.70 -37.21
C PRO A 63 -15.03 31.70 -35.73
N ASP A 64 -14.05 32.57 -35.42
CA ASP A 64 -13.28 32.72 -34.18
C ASP A 64 -14.04 33.27 -32.97
N TYR A 65 -13.55 32.86 -31.78
CA TYR A 65 -13.84 33.50 -30.50
C TYR A 65 -12.50 33.92 -29.84
N ASN A 66 -12.28 35.22 -29.69
CA ASN A 66 -11.12 35.82 -29.02
C ASN A 66 -11.29 35.80 -27.49
N PRO A 67 -10.26 35.45 -26.71
CA PRO A 67 -10.17 35.86 -25.31
C PRO A 67 -9.46 37.22 -25.18
N VAL A 68 -9.86 37.92 -24.13
CA VAL A 68 -9.64 39.36 -23.85
C VAL A 68 -8.26 39.61 -23.21
N GLU A 69 -7.50 40.55 -23.77
CA GLU A 69 -6.33 41.18 -23.13
C GLU A 69 -6.77 42.26 -22.12
N SER A 70 -6.24 42.23 -20.90
CA SER A 70 -6.37 43.32 -19.93
C SER A 70 -5.29 44.39 -20.17
N ASN A 71 -5.73 45.53 -20.71
CA ASN A 71 -4.95 46.76 -20.80
C ASN A 71 -4.66 47.37 -19.42
N ASN A 72 -3.43 47.84 -19.22
CA ASN A 72 -3.22 49.13 -18.57
C ASN A 72 -1.99 49.84 -19.17
N THR A 73 -2.27 51.01 -19.75
CA THR A 73 -1.34 51.89 -20.48
C THR A 73 -1.14 53.19 -19.71
N GLY A 74 0.05 53.79 -19.91
CA GLY A 74 0.33 55.23 -19.73
C GLY A 74 1.30 55.51 -18.59
N GLN A 75 2.42 56.23 -18.75
CA GLN A 75 2.80 57.19 -19.79
C GLN A 75 4.34 57.35 -19.81
N ALA A 76 4.86 57.66 -21.00
CA ALA A 76 6.22 58.12 -21.24
C ALA A 76 6.33 59.64 -21.13
N GLU A 77 7.48 60.16 -20.69
CA GLU A 77 7.98 61.47 -21.13
C GLU A 77 9.51 61.56 -21.02
N GLU A 78 10.09 62.35 -21.92
CA GLU A 78 11.49 62.36 -22.38
C GLU A 78 12.49 63.14 -21.50
N VAL A 79 13.77 62.86 -21.77
CA VAL A 79 15.02 63.37 -21.18
C VAL A 79 15.33 64.84 -21.57
N PRO A 80 16.10 65.59 -20.76
CA PRO A 80 17.33 66.15 -21.31
C PRO A 80 18.57 66.05 -20.40
N LYS A 81 19.71 65.75 -21.05
CA LYS A 81 21.09 65.77 -20.51
C LYS A 81 21.51 67.16 -19.99
N LYS A 82 22.22 67.20 -18.85
CA LYS A 82 23.32 68.15 -18.62
C LYS A 82 24.30 67.66 -17.55
N ASN A 83 25.59 67.79 -17.84
CA ASN A 83 26.76 67.34 -17.06
C ASN A 83 26.88 68.02 -15.68
N SER A 84 27.31 67.26 -14.66
CA SER A 84 28.28 67.75 -13.67
C SER A 84 28.98 66.60 -12.94
N LEU A 85 30.30 66.58 -13.09
CA LEU A 85 31.25 65.86 -12.24
C LEU A 85 31.09 66.23 -10.75
N LEU A 86 31.58 65.30 -9.90
CA LEU A 86 32.16 65.47 -8.56
C LEU A 86 31.26 65.30 -7.31
N ILE A 87 31.67 64.29 -6.51
CA ILE A 87 31.52 64.10 -5.05
C ILE A 87 30.23 63.39 -4.59
N ILE A 88 30.27 62.05 -4.39
CA ILE A 88 29.97 61.30 -3.14
C ILE A 88 30.59 59.88 -3.25
N GLY A 89 31.90 59.77 -3.04
CA GLY A 89 32.65 58.50 -3.10
C GLY A 89 32.92 57.82 -1.76
N LEU A 90 32.29 58.26 -0.65
CA LEU A 90 32.67 57.78 0.70
C LEU A 90 31.52 57.40 1.64
N ILE A 91 30.26 57.45 1.18
CA ILE A 91 29.10 57.01 2.01
C ILE A 91 28.49 55.69 1.46
N GLY A 92 28.54 55.45 0.15
CA GLY A 92 28.02 54.21 -0.45
C GLY A 92 28.83 52.95 -0.13
N GLY A 93 30.16 53.06 -0.06
CA GLY A 93 31.03 51.92 0.26
C GLY A 93 30.87 51.42 1.69
N GLY A 94 30.64 52.34 2.63
CA GLY A 94 30.41 52.00 4.04
C GLY A 94 29.10 51.24 4.26
N VAL A 95 28.01 51.67 3.62
CA VAL A 95 26.69 51.01 3.76
C VAL A 95 26.66 49.65 3.06
N ILE A 96 27.32 49.50 1.91
CA ILE A 96 27.43 48.21 1.21
C ILE A 96 28.34 47.26 1.98
N MET A 97 29.47 47.72 2.53
CA MET A 97 30.30 46.86 3.37
C MET A 97 29.62 46.53 4.69
N LEU A 98 28.87 47.44 5.32
CA LEU A 98 28.11 47.15 6.54
C LEU A 98 26.95 46.20 6.26
N ALA A 99 26.27 46.32 5.12
CA ALA A 99 25.22 45.38 4.70
C ALA A 99 25.80 44.01 4.35
N ALA A 100 26.97 43.95 3.69
CA ALA A 100 27.68 42.70 3.42
C ALA A 100 28.22 42.07 4.71
N LEU A 101 28.75 42.86 5.65
CA LEU A 101 29.16 42.40 6.97
C LEU A 101 27.97 41.98 7.83
N LEU A 102 26.84 42.70 7.79
CA LEU A 102 25.61 42.28 8.47
C LEU A 102 25.08 41.00 7.85
N PHE A 103 25.12 40.87 6.52
CA PHE A 103 24.70 39.67 5.81
C PHE A 103 25.59 38.49 6.18
N ILE A 104 26.92 38.66 6.21
CA ILE A 104 27.88 37.66 6.67
C ILE A 104 27.67 37.34 8.15
N VAL A 105 27.45 38.33 9.02
CA VAL A 105 27.21 38.14 10.46
C VAL A 105 25.88 37.42 10.72
N VAL A 106 24.83 37.71 9.94
CA VAL A 106 23.51 37.06 10.06
C VAL A 106 23.48 35.67 9.41
N THR A 107 24.33 35.40 8.41
CA THR A 107 24.44 34.06 7.80
C THR A 107 25.46 33.15 8.48
N PHE A 108 26.44 33.68 9.23
CA PHE A 108 27.49 32.88 9.89
C PHE A 108 27.42 32.80 11.42
N LEU A 109 26.66 33.67 12.10
CA LEU A 109 26.37 33.51 13.53
C LEU A 109 24.92 33.05 13.65
N ASP A 110 24.72 31.76 13.94
CA ASP A 110 23.42 31.20 14.35
C ASP A 110 22.94 31.95 15.61
N LEU A 111 22.25 33.07 15.42
CA LEU A 111 21.61 33.84 16.47
C LEU A 111 20.19 33.28 16.68
N PRO A 112 19.93 32.54 17.77
CA PRO A 112 18.69 31.78 17.96
C PRO A 112 17.43 32.63 18.21
N PHE A 113 17.50 33.96 18.06
CA PHE A 113 16.44 34.90 18.44
C PHE A 113 15.74 35.59 17.25
N LEU A 114 16.14 35.32 16.01
CA LEU A 114 15.44 35.78 14.79
C LEU A 114 14.86 34.58 14.03
N SER A 115 14.02 33.79 14.71
CA SER A 115 13.19 32.78 14.05
C SER A 115 12.05 33.49 13.31
N PHE A 116 12.27 33.75 12.01
CA PHE A 116 11.19 33.97 11.05
C PHE A 116 10.84 32.61 10.46
N GLY A 117 9.79 31.97 10.97
CA GLY A 117 9.29 30.70 10.44
C GLY A 117 8.86 30.82 8.97
N GLY A 118 9.14 29.78 8.18
CA GLY A 118 8.55 29.56 6.86
C GLY A 118 9.24 30.23 5.65
N ARG A 119 10.56 30.47 5.67
CA ARG A 119 11.30 30.92 4.49
C ARG A 119 12.36 29.91 4.07
N ASP A 120 12.52 29.77 2.76
CA ASP A 120 13.57 28.95 2.16
C ASP A 120 14.95 29.42 2.61
N LYS A 121 15.83 28.46 2.92
CA LYS A 121 17.19 28.71 3.40
C LYS A 121 18.18 27.95 2.51
N VAL A 122 19.02 28.69 1.78
CA VAL A 122 20.12 28.08 1.02
C VAL A 122 21.19 27.58 2.00
N LEU A 123 21.49 26.29 1.94
CA LEU A 123 22.45 25.61 2.81
C LEU A 123 23.78 25.36 2.10
N ILE A 124 23.73 25.01 0.82
CA ILE A 124 24.90 24.79 -0.04
C ILE A 124 24.67 25.53 -1.35
N SER A 125 25.68 26.27 -1.81
CA SER A 125 25.74 26.86 -3.14
C SER A 125 27.20 26.96 -3.56
N THR A 126 27.62 26.09 -4.49
CA THR A 126 29.01 25.97 -4.93
C THR A 126 29.10 25.36 -6.32
N THR A 127 30.18 25.65 -7.05
CA THR A 127 30.52 24.93 -8.27
C THR A 127 31.33 23.68 -7.91
N VAL A 128 30.92 22.53 -8.44
CA VAL A 128 31.58 21.22 -8.28
C VAL A 128 32.46 20.98 -9.50
N GLU A 129 33.75 20.74 -9.26
CA GLU A 129 34.70 20.42 -10.32
C GLU A 129 34.66 18.92 -10.66
N PRO A 130 34.88 18.51 -11.93
CA PRO A 130 35.09 17.11 -12.26
C PRO A 130 36.28 16.53 -11.49
N SER A 131 36.08 15.38 -10.84
CA SER A 131 37.08 14.71 -10.01
C SER A 131 36.98 13.19 -10.19
N GLU A 132 38.11 12.48 -10.13
CA GLU A 132 38.15 11.00 -10.05
C GLU A 132 37.87 10.51 -8.61
N GLU A 133 38.01 11.38 -7.61
CA GLU A 133 37.75 11.10 -6.19
C GLU A 133 36.37 11.63 -5.77
N GLU A 134 35.77 10.99 -4.76
CA GLU A 134 34.55 11.47 -4.11
C GLU A 134 34.72 12.88 -3.54
N GLN A 135 33.69 13.69 -3.67
CA GLN A 135 33.64 15.06 -3.15
C GLN A 135 32.47 15.20 -2.19
N ILE A 136 32.74 15.78 -1.02
CA ILE A 136 31.75 15.99 0.04
C ILE A 136 31.48 17.48 0.20
N PHE A 137 30.22 17.87 0.16
CA PHE A 137 29.75 19.24 0.30
C PHE A 137 28.79 19.36 1.47
N GLY A 138 28.92 20.41 2.28
CA GLY A 138 28.10 20.63 3.46
C GLY A 138 28.92 20.86 4.72
N ARG A 139 28.28 20.79 5.89
CA ARG A 139 28.92 20.92 7.20
C ARG A 139 28.39 19.84 8.13
N GLU A 140 29.25 19.37 9.03
CA GLU A 140 28.87 18.44 10.09
C GLU A 140 27.71 19.03 10.93
N GLY A 141 26.70 18.22 11.23
CA GLY A 141 25.47 18.66 11.91
C GLY A 141 24.45 19.36 11.01
N SER A 142 24.66 19.40 9.69
CA SER A 142 23.71 19.87 8.68
C SER A 142 23.64 18.86 7.53
N VAL A 143 22.76 19.09 6.55
CA VAL A 143 22.73 18.27 5.32
C VAL A 143 24.10 18.26 4.63
N MET A 144 24.54 17.08 4.20
CA MET A 144 25.75 16.87 3.40
C MET A 144 25.43 16.09 2.13
N VAL A 145 26.11 16.45 1.04
CA VAL A 145 25.96 15.83 -0.28
C VAL A 145 27.29 15.22 -0.66
N LYS A 146 27.32 13.91 -0.90
CA LYS A 146 28.51 13.22 -1.43
C LYS A 146 28.31 12.90 -2.89
N ILE A 147 29.17 13.48 -3.71
CA ILE A 147 29.20 13.27 -5.15
C ILE A 147 30.29 12.23 -5.42
N PRO A 148 29.95 11.04 -5.96
CA PRO A 148 30.95 10.05 -6.28
C PRO A 148 31.92 10.58 -7.34
N GLY A 149 33.16 10.11 -7.27
CA GLY A 149 34.16 10.36 -8.31
C GLY A 149 33.64 9.95 -9.69
N ASP A 150 34.18 10.58 -10.72
CA ASP A 150 33.86 10.31 -12.11
C ASP A 150 32.35 10.48 -12.44
N MET A 151 31.64 11.43 -11.81
CA MET A 151 30.23 11.70 -12.15
C MET A 151 30.05 12.83 -13.17
N LEU A 152 30.86 13.88 -13.07
CA LEU A 152 30.74 15.08 -13.88
C LEU A 152 31.80 15.13 -14.99
N GLU A 153 31.43 15.68 -16.15
CA GLU A 153 32.37 15.93 -17.26
C GLU A 153 32.86 17.39 -17.29
N GLU A 154 32.08 18.30 -16.72
CA GLU A 154 32.35 19.72 -16.67
C GLU A 154 31.95 20.32 -15.32
N PRO A 155 32.51 21.49 -14.94
CA PRO A 155 32.15 22.16 -13.70
C PRO A 155 30.65 22.45 -13.65
N THR A 156 30.00 22.06 -12.55
CA THR A 156 28.53 22.10 -12.43
C THR A 156 28.10 22.69 -11.09
N ASP A 157 27.10 23.56 -11.07
CA ASP A 157 26.66 24.22 -9.84
C ASP A 157 25.76 23.32 -8.99
N LEU A 158 26.18 23.05 -7.75
CA LEU A 158 25.39 22.37 -6.71
C LEU A 158 24.68 23.41 -5.84
N ASN A 159 23.36 23.26 -5.71
CA ASN A 159 22.56 24.02 -4.75
C ASN A 159 21.71 23.07 -3.89
N VAL A 160 21.71 23.33 -2.58
CA VAL A 160 20.84 22.67 -1.60
C VAL A 160 20.10 23.73 -0.83
N THR A 161 18.77 23.69 -0.89
CA THR A 161 17.88 24.66 -0.25
C THR A 161 16.92 23.92 0.66
N PHE A 162 16.92 24.27 1.94
CA PHE A 162 15.85 23.88 2.85
C PHE A 162 14.58 24.66 2.50
N LEU A 163 13.46 23.96 2.31
CA LEU A 163 12.17 24.55 1.97
C LEU A 163 11.35 24.77 3.25
N GLY A 164 10.90 26.01 3.46
CA GLY A 164 10.11 26.37 4.63
C GLY A 164 8.61 26.06 4.50
N ASP A 165 8.16 25.82 3.27
CA ASP A 165 6.79 25.44 2.91
C ASP A 165 6.84 24.50 1.69
N TYR A 166 5.82 23.65 1.55
CA TYR A 166 5.74 22.65 0.49
C TYR A 166 4.29 22.26 0.20
N GLU A 167 3.98 22.00 -1.06
CA GLU A 167 2.59 21.99 -1.55
C GLU A 167 1.77 20.79 -1.09
N THR A 168 2.40 19.63 -0.86
CA THR A 168 1.69 18.37 -0.60
C THR A 168 2.22 17.67 0.64
N ARG A 169 1.31 17.25 1.52
CA ARG A 169 1.62 16.43 2.70
C ARG A 169 1.03 15.03 2.50
N PRO A 170 1.84 13.96 2.55
CA PRO A 170 1.30 12.61 2.54
C PRO A 170 0.50 12.35 3.82
N ALA A 171 -0.59 11.58 3.71
CA ALA A 171 -1.41 11.21 4.87
C ALA A 171 -0.77 10.09 5.72
N ASP A 172 0.15 9.34 5.14
CA ASP A 172 0.78 8.14 5.69
C ASP A 172 2.23 8.37 6.18
N ALA A 173 2.71 9.62 6.19
CA ALA A 173 4.03 9.98 6.70
C ALA A 173 4.06 11.42 7.22
N GLU A 174 4.89 11.68 8.24
CA GLU A 174 5.14 13.03 8.72
C GLU A 174 6.43 13.57 8.09
N LEU A 175 6.32 14.61 7.26
CA LEU A 175 7.50 15.29 6.70
C LEU A 175 8.07 16.26 7.74
N GLU A 176 9.37 16.16 8.00
CA GLU A 176 10.05 16.99 9.00
C GLU A 176 10.86 18.12 8.34
N GLU A 177 11.80 17.76 7.46
CA GLU A 177 12.66 18.70 6.74
C GLU A 177 12.65 18.38 5.26
N VAL A 178 12.40 19.39 4.43
CA VAL A 178 12.35 19.25 2.98
C VAL A 178 13.49 20.03 2.34
N TYR A 179 14.19 19.39 1.41
CA TYR A 179 15.37 19.91 0.73
C TYR A 179 15.19 19.84 -0.78
N LYS A 180 15.29 20.98 -1.44
CA LYS A 180 15.47 21.06 -2.89
C LYS A 180 16.94 20.94 -3.24
N ILE A 181 17.29 19.95 -4.07
CA ILE A 181 18.67 19.67 -4.46
C ILE A 181 18.79 19.72 -5.97
N THR A 182 19.70 20.57 -6.47
CA THR A 182 19.97 20.72 -7.91
C THR A 182 21.47 20.62 -8.17
N LEU A 183 21.85 20.00 -9.27
CA LEU A 183 23.22 19.93 -9.75
C LEU A 183 23.22 20.32 -11.23
N GLY A 184 23.42 21.59 -11.53
CA GLY A 184 23.22 22.16 -12.87
C GLY A 184 21.83 21.85 -13.42
N ASP A 185 21.78 21.37 -14.65
CA ASP A 185 20.53 20.99 -15.34
C ASP A 185 20.24 19.48 -15.27
N TYR A 186 20.92 18.73 -14.39
CA TYR A 186 20.67 17.30 -14.23
C TYR A 186 19.31 17.05 -13.57
N GLN A 187 18.44 16.29 -14.23
CA GLN A 187 17.27 15.64 -13.62
C GLN A 187 17.57 14.19 -13.26
N GLU A 188 18.29 13.48 -14.13
CA GLU A 188 18.74 12.10 -13.92
C GLU A 188 20.28 12.07 -13.92
N LEU A 189 20.84 11.36 -12.96
CA LEU A 189 22.27 11.29 -12.71
C LEU A 189 22.87 10.00 -13.29
N PRO A 190 24.05 10.08 -13.93
CA PRO A 190 24.82 8.93 -14.35
C PRO A 190 25.61 8.37 -13.15
N GLY A 191 24.92 8.00 -12.07
CA GLY A 191 25.50 7.54 -10.83
C GLY A 191 24.57 7.78 -9.65
N VAL A 192 25.00 7.28 -8.49
CA VAL A 192 24.25 7.40 -7.24
C VAL A 192 24.95 8.42 -6.36
N LEU A 193 24.22 9.47 -6.02
CA LEU A 193 24.59 10.51 -5.09
C LEU A 193 24.09 10.15 -3.69
N GLU A 194 24.87 10.45 -2.65
CA GLU A 194 24.46 10.24 -1.25
C GLU A 194 24.11 11.57 -0.60
N ILE A 195 22.98 11.62 0.10
CA ILE A 195 22.56 12.80 0.88
C ILE A 195 22.44 12.36 2.34
N GLU A 196 23.28 12.94 3.18
CA GLU A 196 23.28 12.71 4.62
C GLU A 196 22.47 13.81 5.31
N MET A 197 21.50 13.40 6.12
CA MET A 197 20.62 14.26 6.91
C MET A 197 20.76 13.87 8.39
N PRO A 198 21.19 14.79 9.27
CA PRO A 198 21.27 14.50 10.71
C PRO A 198 19.87 14.36 11.33
N TYR A 199 19.76 13.56 12.38
CA TYR A 199 18.54 13.43 13.19
C TYR A 199 18.84 13.44 14.68
N GLU A 200 17.83 13.76 15.49
CA GLU A 200 17.95 13.83 16.94
C GLU A 200 17.36 12.57 17.60
N LEU A 201 18.14 11.96 18.49
CA LEU A 201 17.71 10.77 19.26
C LEU A 201 16.60 11.09 20.26
N SER A 202 16.52 12.35 20.73
CA SER A 202 15.49 12.78 21.69
C SER A 202 14.07 12.74 21.14
N ASP A 203 13.95 12.72 19.81
CA ASP A 203 12.66 12.75 19.11
C ASP A 203 12.09 11.35 18.91
N ILE A 204 12.88 10.30 19.17
CA ILE A 204 12.46 8.91 19.02
C ILE A 204 11.70 8.49 20.28
N PRO A 205 10.46 7.98 20.16
CA PRO A 205 9.70 7.48 21.31
C PRO A 205 10.43 6.38 22.07
N GLN A 206 10.20 6.31 23.38
CA GLN A 206 10.84 5.30 24.22
C GLN A 206 10.42 3.88 23.82
N GLY A 207 11.39 3.04 23.45
CA GLY A 207 11.15 1.66 23.01
C GLY A 207 11.18 1.48 21.48
N GLU A 208 11.17 2.58 20.72
CA GLU A 208 11.32 2.56 19.27
C GLU A 208 12.80 2.51 18.85
N SER A 209 13.09 1.83 17.74
CA SER A 209 14.41 1.88 17.10
C SER A 209 14.46 3.04 16.11
N ALA A 210 15.57 3.78 16.09
CA ALA A 210 15.82 4.82 15.10
C ALA A 210 15.64 4.29 13.67
N GLU A 211 16.11 3.07 13.42
CA GLU A 211 16.08 2.39 12.12
C GLU A 211 14.68 2.17 11.57
N TYR A 212 13.65 2.16 12.42
CA TYR A 212 12.25 1.98 12.01
C TYR A 212 11.41 3.25 12.17
N TYR A 213 12.00 4.33 12.70
CA TYR A 213 11.30 5.58 13.01
C TYR A 213 11.56 6.67 11.95
N TYR A 214 12.79 6.83 11.48
CA TYR A 214 13.13 7.80 10.45
C TYR A 214 13.29 7.16 9.08
N GLY A 215 13.06 7.96 8.03
CA GLY A 215 13.39 7.58 6.68
C GLY A 215 13.39 8.78 5.74
N ALA A 216 13.41 8.50 4.44
CA ALA A 216 13.40 9.54 3.42
C ALA A 216 12.36 9.29 2.33
N LEU A 217 11.76 10.38 1.86
CA LEU A 217 10.90 10.42 0.67
C LEU A 217 11.47 11.40 -0.36
N TYR A 218 11.06 11.25 -1.61
CA TYR A 218 11.30 12.22 -2.68
C TYR A 218 9.96 12.66 -3.28
N TYR A 219 9.90 13.88 -3.79
CA TYR A 219 8.73 14.36 -4.50
C TYR A 219 8.77 13.89 -5.95
N ASN A 220 7.82 13.04 -6.33
CA ASN A 220 7.67 12.58 -7.70
C ASN A 220 6.79 13.59 -8.47
N GLU A 221 7.43 14.44 -9.28
CA GLU A 221 6.76 15.48 -10.06
C GLU A 221 5.76 14.92 -11.09
N GLU A 222 5.96 13.69 -11.58
CA GLU A 222 5.06 13.06 -12.55
C GLU A 222 3.74 12.64 -11.89
N SER A 223 3.80 12.05 -10.69
CA SER A 223 2.61 11.63 -9.96
C SER A 223 2.03 12.72 -9.06
N GLY A 224 2.80 13.76 -8.75
CA GLY A 224 2.46 14.79 -7.78
C GLY A 224 2.42 14.27 -6.34
N THR A 225 3.09 13.15 -6.05
CA THR A 225 3.08 12.51 -4.72
C THR A 225 4.49 12.33 -4.16
N TRP A 226 4.57 12.22 -2.83
CA TRP A 226 5.80 11.81 -2.17
C TRP A 226 5.97 10.31 -2.30
N ASP A 227 7.12 9.88 -2.82
CA ASP A 227 7.52 8.50 -3.06
C ASP A 227 8.71 8.17 -2.17
N GLN A 228 8.91 6.88 -1.88
CA GLN A 228 9.99 6.47 -1.03
C GLN A 228 11.32 6.41 -1.80
N VAL A 229 12.38 6.94 -1.20
CA VAL A 229 13.76 6.80 -1.69
C VAL A 229 14.50 5.78 -0.82
N VAL A 230 15.47 5.08 -1.40
CA VAL A 230 16.31 4.14 -0.65
C VAL A 230 17.16 4.92 0.33
N HIS A 231 17.20 4.45 1.57
CA HIS A 231 17.95 5.09 2.65
C HIS A 231 18.43 4.07 3.67
N ASP A 232 19.51 4.43 4.36
CA ASP A 232 20.04 3.72 5.52
C ASP A 232 20.14 4.70 6.70
N LEU A 233 20.00 4.18 7.92
CA LEU A 233 20.37 4.92 9.12
C LEU A 233 21.71 4.43 9.67
N ASP A 234 22.51 5.36 10.17
CA ASP A 234 23.67 5.08 11.00
C ASP A 234 23.40 5.58 12.44
N PRO A 235 22.94 4.71 13.35
CA PRO A 235 22.69 5.07 14.75
C PRO A 235 23.94 5.47 15.53
N ALA A 236 25.14 5.11 15.05
CA ALA A 236 26.38 5.53 15.70
C ALA A 236 26.74 6.99 15.37
N LYS A 237 26.30 7.49 14.21
CA LYS A 237 26.52 8.87 13.77
C LYS A 237 25.30 9.78 13.89
N ASN A 238 24.12 9.23 14.16
CA ASN A 238 22.83 9.93 14.10
C ASN A 238 22.57 10.57 12.73
N VAL A 239 22.86 9.82 11.66
CA VAL A 239 22.72 10.26 10.28
C VAL A 239 21.80 9.32 9.51
N LEU A 240 20.84 9.89 8.80
CA LEU A 240 20.07 9.25 7.74
C LEU A 240 20.76 9.51 6.41
N THR A 241 21.13 8.47 5.68
CA THR A 241 21.74 8.59 4.35
C THR A 241 20.75 8.09 3.32
N LEU A 242 20.29 8.95 2.41
CA LEU A 242 19.52 8.54 1.25
C LEU A 242 20.41 8.45 0.01
N TYR A 243 20.04 7.56 -0.91
CA TYR A 243 20.78 7.26 -2.13
C TYR A 243 19.90 7.58 -3.33
N THR A 244 20.35 8.48 -4.20
CA THR A 244 19.54 8.92 -5.35
C THR A 244 20.34 8.95 -6.65
N TYR A 245 19.66 8.64 -7.74
CA TYR A 245 20.14 8.76 -9.11
C TYR A 245 19.29 9.76 -9.92
N HIS A 246 18.45 10.53 -9.24
CA HIS A 246 17.65 11.62 -9.78
C HIS A 246 17.65 12.81 -8.81
N LEU A 247 17.31 14.00 -9.31
CA LEU A 247 17.29 15.22 -8.53
C LEU A 247 15.90 15.84 -8.52
N THR A 248 15.39 16.04 -7.31
CA THR A 248 14.06 16.56 -7.00
C THR A 248 14.09 17.12 -5.56
N ASP A 249 12.92 17.35 -4.98
CA ASP A 249 12.77 17.67 -3.57
C ASP A 249 12.80 16.38 -2.73
N PHE A 250 13.60 16.35 -1.67
CA PHE A 250 13.73 15.23 -0.75
C PHE A 250 13.28 15.63 0.64
N ALA A 251 12.61 14.72 1.34
CA ALA A 251 12.13 14.94 2.70
C ALA A 251 12.72 13.92 3.67
N LYS A 252 13.24 14.39 4.81
CA LYS A 252 13.39 13.56 6.01
C LYS A 252 12.01 13.36 6.60
N VAL A 253 11.66 12.11 6.87
CA VAL A 253 10.33 11.75 7.39
C VAL A 253 10.42 10.97 8.68
N LYS A 254 9.41 11.15 9.53
CA LYS A 254 9.16 10.35 10.72
C LYS A 254 7.95 9.45 10.46
N ARG A 255 8.00 8.23 11.00
CA ARG A 255 6.88 7.30 10.93
C ARG A 255 5.71 7.87 11.72
N SER A 256 4.56 8.03 11.06
CA SER A 256 3.31 8.35 11.75
C SER A 256 2.91 7.14 12.61
N SER A 257 2.74 7.32 13.92
CA SER A 257 2.26 6.24 14.78
C SER A 257 0.75 6.06 14.57
N SER A 258 0.33 4.93 14.02
CA SER A 258 -1.05 4.44 14.13
C SER A 258 -1.08 3.39 15.25
N ASP A 259 -2.11 3.42 16.08
CA ASP A 259 -2.33 2.36 17.07
C ASP A 259 -2.61 1.04 16.32
N PRO A 260 -1.74 0.02 16.45
CA PRO A 260 -1.88 -1.22 15.68
C PRO A 260 -3.14 -2.01 16.05
N ASP A 261 -3.72 -1.77 17.22
CA ASP A 261 -4.94 -2.39 17.72
C ASP A 261 -6.21 -1.63 17.27
N SER A 262 -6.05 -0.43 16.67
CA SER A 262 -7.17 0.36 16.17
C SER A 262 -7.85 -0.30 14.97
N PRO A 263 -9.20 -0.27 14.87
CA PRO A 263 -9.89 -0.61 13.62
C PRO A 263 -9.39 0.19 12.42
N MET A 264 -8.86 1.40 12.65
CA MET A 264 -8.31 2.28 11.62
C MET A 264 -6.77 2.24 11.54
N ALA A 265 -6.14 1.14 12.00
CA ALA A 265 -4.69 0.95 11.88
C ALA A 265 -4.23 1.11 10.42
N MET A 266 -3.11 1.78 10.19
CA MET A 266 -2.60 2.02 8.84
C MET A 266 -1.12 1.77 8.75
N VAL A 267 -0.69 1.17 7.65
CA VAL A 267 0.72 1.16 7.24
C VAL A 267 1.15 2.60 7.01
N SER A 268 2.13 3.02 7.80
CA SER A 268 2.76 4.34 7.68
C SER A 268 4.15 4.20 7.07
N ARG A 269 4.56 5.20 6.29
CA ARG A 269 5.91 5.30 5.74
C ARG A 269 6.83 6.03 6.73
N PRO A 270 8.13 5.74 6.69
CA PRO A 270 8.88 4.91 5.72
C PRO A 270 8.63 3.39 5.85
N ILE A 271 8.75 2.66 4.74
CA ILE A 271 8.66 1.18 4.69
C ILE A 271 10.07 0.60 4.59
N PHE A 272 10.37 -0.49 5.27
CA PHE A 272 11.73 -1.07 5.26
C PHE A 272 11.76 -2.38 4.49
N LEU A 273 12.91 -2.72 3.93
CA LEU A 273 13.09 -4.06 3.37
C LEU A 273 13.07 -5.08 4.52
N PRO A 274 12.47 -6.27 4.31
CA PRO A 274 12.46 -7.31 5.32
C PRO A 274 13.86 -7.91 5.44
N ALA A 275 14.26 -8.32 6.64
CA ALA A 275 15.57 -8.92 6.90
C ALA A 275 15.82 -10.15 6.01
N SER A 276 14.75 -10.90 5.71
CA SER A 276 14.78 -12.07 4.84
C SER A 276 15.38 -11.77 3.47
N VAL A 277 15.19 -10.56 2.91
CA VAL A 277 15.73 -10.21 1.59
C VAL A 277 17.25 -10.24 1.54
N TYR A 278 17.94 -10.03 2.66
CA TYR A 278 19.40 -10.05 2.73
C TYR A 278 19.96 -11.45 2.97
N SER A 279 19.13 -12.40 3.41
CA SER A 279 19.53 -13.77 3.75
C SER A 279 19.03 -14.81 2.76
N LEU A 280 18.37 -14.42 1.67
CA LEU A 280 17.94 -15.38 0.64
C LEU A 280 19.14 -16.06 0.00
N GLU A 281 19.11 -17.39 0.00
CA GLU A 281 20.13 -18.19 -0.66
C GLU A 281 19.94 -18.16 -2.17
N THR A 282 21.03 -18.29 -2.93
CA THR A 282 20.94 -18.09 -4.38
C THR A 282 20.10 -19.17 -5.09
N ASP A 283 20.03 -20.38 -4.53
CA ASP A 283 19.17 -21.45 -5.05
C ASP A 283 17.68 -21.16 -4.80
N GLU A 284 17.33 -20.54 -3.66
CA GLU A 284 15.95 -20.11 -3.35
C GLU A 284 15.50 -19.01 -4.31
N VAL A 285 16.38 -18.04 -4.59
CA VAL A 285 16.11 -16.99 -5.59
C VAL A 285 15.90 -17.61 -6.98
N ALA A 286 16.73 -18.59 -7.37
CA ALA A 286 16.56 -19.28 -8.64
C ALA A 286 15.24 -20.06 -8.71
N GLU A 287 14.84 -20.73 -7.63
CA GLU A 287 13.58 -21.46 -7.53
C GLU A 287 12.38 -20.52 -7.68
N LEU A 288 12.29 -19.46 -6.87
CA LEU A 288 11.24 -18.44 -6.93
C LEU A 288 11.10 -17.85 -8.33
N LEU A 289 12.23 -17.55 -8.97
CA LEU A 289 12.23 -17.00 -10.31
C LEU A 289 11.84 -18.03 -11.39
N SER A 290 12.18 -19.31 -11.19
CA SER A 290 11.83 -20.40 -12.11
C SER A 290 10.32 -20.70 -12.14
N GLU A 291 9.63 -20.54 -11.01
CA GLU A 291 8.17 -20.71 -10.91
C GLU A 291 7.42 -19.79 -11.90
N MET A 292 7.97 -18.62 -12.20
CA MET A 292 7.40 -17.65 -13.15
C MET A 292 7.38 -18.13 -14.61
N GLY A 293 8.27 -19.06 -14.99
CA GLY A 293 8.45 -19.49 -16.38
C GLY A 293 7.29 -20.29 -16.96
N SER A 294 6.30 -20.66 -16.13
CA SER A 294 5.32 -21.70 -16.47
C SER A 294 3.87 -21.23 -16.72
N GLY A 295 3.50 -19.96 -16.46
CA GLY A 295 2.08 -19.58 -16.58
C GLY A 295 1.67 -18.12 -16.41
N GLY A 296 2.60 -17.19 -16.13
CA GLY A 296 2.26 -15.76 -16.01
C GLY A 296 1.58 -15.35 -14.69
N THR A 297 1.55 -16.24 -13.70
CA THR A 297 1.18 -15.94 -12.31
C THR A 297 2.33 -16.32 -11.39
N PRO A 298 2.53 -15.61 -10.26
CA PRO A 298 3.46 -16.04 -9.24
C PRO A 298 3.13 -17.47 -8.76
N GLY A 299 4.15 -18.29 -8.53
CA GLY A 299 3.97 -19.61 -7.91
C GLY A 299 3.76 -19.51 -6.40
N ASP A 300 3.42 -20.64 -5.78
CA ASP A 300 3.12 -20.71 -4.34
C ASP A 300 4.30 -20.27 -3.48
N GLY A 301 5.54 -20.54 -3.90
CA GLY A 301 6.76 -20.10 -3.21
C GLY A 301 6.85 -18.57 -3.14
N ALA A 302 6.57 -17.90 -4.26
CA ALA A 302 6.53 -16.45 -4.34
C ALA A 302 5.40 -15.84 -3.49
N VAL A 303 4.20 -16.45 -3.51
CA VAL A 303 3.06 -16.00 -2.69
C VAL A 303 3.39 -16.10 -1.21
N LYS A 304 3.97 -17.23 -0.78
CA LYS A 304 4.43 -17.45 0.59
C LYS A 304 5.46 -16.41 1.02
N MET A 305 6.50 -16.22 0.20
CA MET A 305 7.53 -15.21 0.47
C MET A 305 6.94 -13.80 0.59
N GLY A 306 5.96 -13.46 -0.25
CA GLY A 306 5.21 -12.21 -0.19
C GLY A 306 4.50 -12.02 1.15
N TRP A 307 3.76 -13.03 1.60
CA TRP A 307 3.07 -13.02 2.91
C TRP A 307 4.02 -12.90 4.09
N ASP A 308 5.09 -13.71 4.11
CA ASP A 308 6.09 -13.70 5.17
C ASP A 308 6.75 -12.31 5.26
N SER A 309 7.05 -11.71 4.10
CA SER A 309 7.65 -10.37 4.01
C SER A 309 6.67 -9.25 4.37
N ALA A 310 5.41 -9.33 3.94
CA ALA A 310 4.38 -8.34 4.27
C ALA A 310 4.13 -8.24 5.77
N THR A 311 4.18 -9.38 6.46
CA THR A 311 4.05 -9.44 7.93
C THR A 311 5.12 -8.60 8.61
N GLU A 312 6.38 -8.78 8.21
CA GLU A 312 7.51 -8.01 8.74
C GLU A 312 7.46 -6.53 8.34
N MET A 313 7.22 -6.25 7.05
CA MET A 313 7.29 -4.89 6.50
C MET A 313 6.15 -3.99 6.98
N PHE A 314 4.96 -4.54 7.18
CA PHE A 314 3.74 -3.78 7.42
C PHE A 314 3.17 -3.94 8.83
N GLY A 315 3.76 -4.80 9.67
CA GLY A 315 3.34 -4.99 11.05
C GLY A 315 2.00 -5.71 11.17
N ILE A 316 1.74 -6.70 10.30
CA ILE A 316 0.56 -7.57 10.42
C ILE A 316 0.79 -8.49 11.62
N ILE A 317 -0.12 -8.49 12.60
CA ILE A 317 0.11 -9.22 13.86
C ILE A 317 -0.56 -10.59 13.90
N GLY A 318 -1.68 -10.77 13.19
CA GLY A 318 -2.46 -12.03 13.17
C GLY A 318 -1.97 -13.06 12.13
N THR A 319 -2.51 -14.28 12.18
CA THR A 319 -2.29 -15.33 11.16
C THR A 319 -3.05 -15.02 9.87
N GLY A 320 -2.56 -14.04 9.11
CA GLY A 320 -3.30 -13.41 8.00
C GLY A 320 -3.76 -14.34 6.88
N SER A 321 -3.07 -15.45 6.56
CA SER A 321 -3.40 -16.24 5.35
C SER A 321 -4.64 -17.12 5.48
N THR A 322 -4.80 -17.87 6.57
CA THR A 322 -5.94 -18.78 6.79
C THR A 322 -7.22 -18.03 7.16
N PHE A 323 -7.09 -16.86 7.78
CA PHE A 323 -8.23 -16.01 8.12
C PHE A 323 -8.90 -15.40 6.88
N LEU A 324 -8.11 -14.90 5.93
CA LEU A 324 -8.67 -14.24 4.73
C LEU A 324 -9.48 -15.22 3.85
N GLU A 325 -9.21 -16.52 3.95
CA GLU A 325 -10.00 -17.57 3.29
C GLU A 325 -11.44 -17.63 3.82
N GLU A 326 -11.67 -17.33 5.10
CA GLU A 326 -12.99 -17.38 5.72
C GLU A 326 -13.78 -16.08 5.54
N VAL A 327 -13.12 -14.92 5.48
CA VAL A 327 -13.82 -13.61 5.52
C VAL A 327 -13.84 -12.89 4.18
N LEU A 328 -12.89 -13.15 3.28
CA LEU A 328 -12.88 -12.51 1.97
C LEU A 328 -13.64 -13.31 0.92
N ALA A 329 -14.23 -12.60 -0.04
CA ALA A 329 -14.63 -13.21 -1.29
C ALA A 329 -13.42 -13.84 -2.01
N VAL A 330 -13.62 -15.00 -2.64
CA VAL A 330 -12.56 -15.76 -3.33
C VAL A 330 -11.83 -14.91 -4.38
N SER A 331 -12.54 -14.03 -5.09
CA SER A 331 -11.94 -13.10 -6.06
C SER A 331 -10.97 -12.11 -5.42
N THR A 332 -11.32 -11.64 -4.23
CA THR A 332 -10.53 -10.69 -3.46
C THR A 332 -9.28 -11.37 -2.90
N LEU A 333 -9.43 -12.55 -2.32
CA LEU A 333 -8.31 -13.37 -1.85
C LEU A 333 -7.31 -13.66 -2.99
N ASN A 334 -7.80 -14.04 -4.17
CA ASN A 334 -6.95 -14.26 -5.35
C ASN A 334 -6.18 -13.00 -5.77
N SER A 335 -6.82 -11.83 -5.66
CA SER A 335 -6.19 -10.54 -5.98
C SER A 335 -5.09 -10.17 -4.97
N ILE A 336 -5.32 -10.44 -3.69
CA ILE A 336 -4.31 -10.27 -2.63
C ILE A 336 -3.16 -11.26 -2.84
N ASN A 337 -3.45 -12.55 -3.02
CA ASN A 337 -2.42 -13.57 -3.24
C ASN A 337 -1.57 -13.26 -4.49
N SER A 338 -2.19 -12.77 -5.56
CA SER A 338 -1.45 -12.30 -6.74
C SER A 338 -0.54 -11.11 -6.41
N ALA A 339 -1.01 -10.13 -5.62
CA ALA A 339 -0.20 -9.00 -5.22
C ALA A 339 0.96 -9.41 -4.29
N MET A 340 0.72 -10.35 -3.37
CA MET A 340 1.76 -10.94 -2.50
C MET A 340 2.79 -11.72 -3.32
N GLY A 341 2.35 -12.52 -4.28
CA GLY A 341 3.26 -13.22 -5.18
C GLY A 341 4.14 -12.27 -6.00
N GLU A 342 3.58 -11.16 -6.50
CA GLU A 342 4.36 -10.11 -7.15
C GLU A 342 5.37 -9.44 -6.20
N MET A 343 4.99 -9.24 -4.93
CA MET A 343 5.88 -8.71 -3.90
C MET A 343 7.04 -9.66 -3.61
N GLY A 344 6.79 -10.96 -3.44
CA GLY A 344 7.83 -11.98 -3.22
C GLY A 344 8.83 -12.04 -4.39
N LEU A 345 8.33 -12.05 -5.62
CA LEU A 345 9.19 -11.98 -6.82
C LEU A 345 9.96 -10.66 -6.89
N GLY A 346 9.29 -9.56 -6.53
CA GLY A 346 9.89 -8.24 -6.49
C GLY A 346 11.11 -8.18 -5.55
N LEU A 347 11.01 -8.83 -4.38
CA LEU A 347 12.09 -8.98 -3.40
C LEU A 347 13.21 -9.89 -3.91
N ALA A 348 12.90 -10.97 -4.62
CA ALA A 348 13.92 -11.80 -5.27
C ALA A 348 14.77 -10.99 -6.27
N PHE A 349 14.16 -10.08 -7.04
CA PHE A 349 14.91 -9.16 -7.91
C PHE A 349 15.72 -8.10 -7.14
N VAL A 350 15.24 -7.63 -5.99
CA VAL A 350 16.02 -6.73 -5.11
C VAL A 350 17.25 -7.45 -4.58
N ASN A 351 17.10 -8.67 -4.06
CA ASN A 351 18.21 -9.50 -3.61
C ASN A 351 19.22 -9.76 -4.74
N LEU A 352 18.74 -10.04 -5.97
CA LEU A 352 19.60 -10.21 -7.12
C LEU A 352 20.46 -8.97 -7.40
N ALA A 353 19.86 -7.78 -7.33
CA ALA A 353 20.59 -6.55 -7.54
C ALA A 353 21.58 -6.24 -6.39
N ILE A 354 21.24 -6.61 -5.15
CA ILE A 354 22.17 -6.55 -3.99
C ILE A 354 23.36 -7.48 -4.21
N ASN A 355 23.12 -8.72 -4.59
CA ASN A 355 24.18 -9.71 -4.84
C ASN A 355 25.08 -9.30 -6.01
N LEU A 356 24.52 -8.68 -7.05
CA LEU A 356 25.29 -8.13 -8.16
C LEU A 356 26.19 -6.96 -7.73
N ASP A 357 25.70 -6.06 -6.87
CA ASP A 357 26.47 -4.96 -6.29
C ASP A 357 27.61 -5.46 -5.37
N GLN A 358 27.42 -6.60 -4.71
CA GLN A 358 28.39 -7.20 -3.77
C GLN A 358 29.38 -8.18 -4.42
N ASP A 359 29.40 -8.32 -5.75
CA ASP A 359 30.21 -9.32 -6.49
C ASP A 359 29.92 -10.80 -6.06
N ASN A 360 28.73 -11.09 -5.51
CA ASN A 360 28.33 -12.42 -5.02
C ASN A 360 27.25 -13.07 -5.90
N THR A 361 27.53 -13.27 -7.18
CA THR A 361 26.56 -13.79 -8.15
C THR A 361 26.72 -15.30 -8.38
N ALA A 362 25.76 -16.14 -7.98
CA ALA A 362 25.84 -17.57 -8.28
C ALA A 362 25.42 -17.89 -9.73
N PRO A 363 26.09 -18.87 -10.40
CA PRO A 363 25.81 -19.27 -11.79
C PRO A 363 24.35 -19.60 -12.13
N ALA A 364 23.56 -20.15 -11.19
CA ALA A 364 22.18 -20.58 -11.43
C ALA A 364 21.22 -19.40 -11.68
N VAL A 365 21.32 -18.36 -10.84
CA VAL A 365 20.58 -17.11 -10.96
C VAL A 365 20.93 -16.35 -12.25
N LEU A 366 22.18 -16.47 -12.69
CA LEU A 366 22.65 -15.89 -13.96
C LEU A 366 22.18 -16.68 -15.19
N GLY A 367 21.97 -17.99 -15.04
CA GLY A 367 21.31 -18.83 -16.05
C GLY A 367 19.86 -18.41 -16.27
N PHE A 368 19.09 -18.25 -15.18
CA PHE A 368 17.72 -17.70 -15.24
C PHE A 368 17.68 -16.32 -15.92
N THR A 369 18.67 -15.49 -15.61
CA THR A 369 18.80 -14.13 -16.16
C THR A 369 19.00 -14.15 -17.69
N LYS A 370 19.68 -15.16 -18.24
CA LYS A 370 19.79 -15.40 -19.69
C LYS A 370 18.49 -15.94 -20.30
N ASP A 371 17.71 -16.67 -19.51
CA ASP A 371 16.44 -17.31 -19.91
C ASP A 371 15.19 -16.52 -19.46
N LEU A 372 15.34 -15.23 -19.14
CA LEU A 372 14.26 -14.36 -18.64
C LEU A 372 12.99 -14.51 -19.49
N GLY A 373 11.93 -15.06 -18.88
CA GLY A 373 10.67 -15.32 -19.56
C GLY A 373 9.91 -14.05 -19.92
N ASN A 374 8.99 -14.14 -20.89
CA ASN A 374 8.17 -13.03 -21.37
C ASN A 374 7.39 -12.30 -20.25
N TYR A 375 6.98 -13.02 -19.20
CA TYR A 375 6.28 -12.43 -18.05
C TYR A 375 7.17 -11.47 -17.25
N ALA A 376 8.40 -11.88 -16.93
CA ALA A 376 9.33 -11.05 -16.17
C ALA A 376 9.73 -9.79 -16.95
N LEU A 377 9.90 -9.91 -18.28
CA LEU A 377 10.09 -8.76 -19.18
C LEU A 377 8.85 -7.87 -19.25
N GLY A 378 7.64 -8.45 -19.28
CA GLY A 378 6.40 -7.67 -19.31
C GLY A 378 6.12 -6.90 -18.02
N LYS A 379 6.43 -7.47 -16.86
CA LYS A 379 6.14 -6.88 -15.55
C LYS A 379 7.25 -5.95 -15.04
N TRP A 380 8.52 -6.34 -15.19
CA TRP A 380 9.67 -5.61 -14.64
C TRP A 380 10.63 -5.05 -15.69
N GLY A 381 10.35 -5.28 -16.98
CA GLY A 381 10.92 -4.58 -18.13
C GLY A 381 12.41 -4.24 -18.00
N THR A 382 12.69 -2.95 -17.94
CA THR A 382 14.03 -2.35 -17.94
C THR A 382 14.88 -2.76 -16.73
N SER A 383 14.28 -2.96 -15.55
CA SER A 383 15.03 -3.33 -14.33
C SER A 383 15.59 -4.75 -14.42
N ALA A 384 14.75 -5.72 -14.78
CA ALA A 384 15.18 -7.10 -15.03
C ALA A 384 16.22 -7.16 -16.17
N MET A 385 16.01 -6.35 -17.23
CA MET A 385 16.96 -6.24 -18.34
C MET A 385 18.32 -5.69 -17.92
N LYS A 386 18.35 -4.61 -17.13
CA LYS A 386 19.60 -3.97 -16.67
C LYS A 386 20.40 -4.93 -15.80
N ILE A 387 19.76 -5.57 -14.81
CA ILE A 387 20.36 -6.61 -13.98
C ILE A 387 20.97 -7.70 -14.86
N ALA A 388 20.21 -8.15 -15.86
CA ALA A 388 20.66 -9.19 -16.75
C ALA A 388 21.88 -8.84 -17.58
N SER A 389 21.83 -7.68 -18.21
CA SER A 389 22.90 -7.19 -19.06
C SER A 389 24.19 -7.04 -18.26
N VAL A 390 24.14 -6.35 -17.11
CA VAL A 390 25.33 -6.10 -16.29
C VAL A 390 25.87 -7.39 -15.66
N GLY A 391 24.99 -8.27 -15.16
CA GLY A 391 25.38 -9.57 -14.59
C GLY A 391 26.08 -10.48 -15.61
N VAL A 392 25.56 -10.58 -16.84
CA VAL A 392 26.19 -11.35 -17.92
C VAL A 392 27.56 -10.76 -18.28
N PHE A 393 27.67 -9.44 -18.42
CA PHE A 393 28.93 -8.79 -18.79
C PHE A 393 30.04 -8.93 -17.76
N ALA A 394 29.73 -8.65 -16.50
CA ALA A 394 30.71 -8.73 -15.42
C ALA A 394 31.33 -10.14 -15.34
N ILE A 395 30.58 -11.16 -15.76
CA ILE A 395 30.93 -12.57 -15.62
C ILE A 395 31.57 -13.14 -16.88
N ASP A 396 30.95 -12.96 -18.04
CA ASP A 396 31.51 -13.50 -19.28
C ASP A 396 32.89 -12.87 -19.56
N TYR A 397 33.15 -11.63 -19.14
CA TYR A 397 34.47 -11.02 -19.29
C TYR A 397 35.44 -11.30 -18.14
N SER A 398 34.99 -11.54 -16.91
CA SER A 398 35.88 -11.97 -15.80
C SER A 398 36.29 -13.44 -15.92
N LEU A 399 35.43 -14.29 -16.49
CA LEU A 399 35.68 -15.71 -16.73
C LEU A 399 36.49 -15.96 -18.01
N ASN A 400 36.27 -15.17 -19.07
CA ASN A 400 37.05 -15.29 -20.30
C ASN A 400 38.42 -14.63 -20.13
N LYS A 401 39.41 -15.43 -19.71
CA LYS A 401 40.81 -15.02 -19.76
C LYS A 401 41.21 -14.80 -21.22
N PHE A 402 41.19 -13.55 -21.67
CA PHE A 402 41.73 -13.19 -22.98
C PHE A 402 43.18 -13.65 -23.07
N ALA A 403 43.47 -14.49 -24.05
CA ALA A 403 44.83 -14.93 -24.31
C ALA A 403 45.63 -13.75 -24.88
N THR A 404 46.51 -13.17 -24.07
CA THR A 404 47.41 -12.11 -24.56
C THR A 404 48.50 -12.73 -25.44
N THR A 405 48.61 -12.30 -26.68
CA THR A 405 49.66 -12.73 -27.60
C THR A 405 50.92 -11.89 -27.38
N ALA A 406 52.08 -12.53 -27.19
CA ALA A 406 53.35 -11.83 -27.12
C ALA A 406 53.77 -11.37 -28.53
N ILE A 407 53.75 -10.05 -28.76
CA ILE A 407 54.20 -9.41 -30.01
C ILE A 407 55.61 -8.87 -29.78
N ALA A 408 56.55 -9.17 -30.69
CA ALA A 408 57.95 -8.76 -30.55
C ALA A 408 58.60 -8.49 -31.92
N GLY A 409 59.77 -7.86 -31.92
CA GLY A 409 60.53 -7.60 -33.15
C GLY A 409 59.97 -6.42 -33.94
N ARG A 410 59.85 -6.54 -35.27
CA ARG A 410 59.45 -5.43 -36.15
C ARG A 410 57.99 -5.00 -35.97
N GLU A 411 57.15 -5.85 -35.39
CA GLU A 411 55.73 -5.57 -35.15
C GLU A 411 55.52 -4.70 -33.89
N GLN A 412 56.53 -4.59 -33.01
CA GLN A 412 56.49 -3.78 -31.79
C GLN A 412 56.19 -2.31 -32.08
N MET A 413 56.60 -1.78 -33.24
CA MET A 413 56.32 -0.39 -33.60
C MET A 413 54.82 -0.09 -33.70
N TYR A 414 54.01 -1.07 -34.12
CA TYR A 414 52.55 -0.94 -34.16
C TYR A 414 51.94 -0.99 -32.76
N VAL A 415 52.47 -1.84 -31.88
CA VAL A 415 52.06 -1.89 -30.46
C VAL A 415 52.34 -0.55 -29.78
N ASP A 416 53.52 0.03 -30.01
CA ASP A 416 53.92 1.30 -29.40
C ASP A 416 53.07 2.48 -29.93
N ALA A 417 52.79 2.50 -31.24
CA ALA A 417 51.89 3.48 -31.84
C ALA A 417 50.47 3.34 -31.29
N TYR A 418 49.96 2.11 -31.24
CA TYR A 418 48.64 1.81 -30.69
C TYR A 418 48.52 2.28 -29.23
N LYS A 419 49.48 1.94 -28.36
CA LYS A 419 49.50 2.42 -26.96
C LYS A 419 49.52 3.94 -26.86
N LYS A 420 50.23 4.62 -27.77
CA LYS A 420 50.32 6.08 -27.79
C LYS A 420 49.03 6.75 -28.25
N TYR A 421 48.26 6.11 -29.13
CA TYR A 421 46.94 6.57 -29.56
C TYR A 421 45.93 6.63 -28.40
N TYR A 422 45.89 5.58 -27.57
CA TYR A 422 45.00 5.51 -26.40
C TYR A 422 45.57 6.16 -25.13
N TYR A 423 46.77 6.76 -25.20
CA TYR A 423 47.36 7.43 -24.05
C TYR A 423 46.64 8.77 -23.78
N ARG A 424 46.01 8.88 -22.61
CA ARG A 424 45.17 10.03 -22.23
C ARG A 424 45.89 11.38 -22.34
N ASN A 425 47.18 11.43 -22.02
CA ASN A 425 48.00 12.66 -22.11
C ASN A 425 48.74 12.79 -23.45
N SER A 426 48.37 12.03 -24.47
CA SER A 426 48.93 12.24 -25.81
C SER A 426 48.47 13.58 -26.36
N LYS A 427 49.26 14.21 -27.24
CA LYS A 427 48.80 15.42 -27.94
C LYS A 427 47.62 15.12 -28.87
N TYR A 428 47.43 13.85 -29.25
CA TYR A 428 46.35 13.44 -30.14
C TYR A 428 44.99 13.49 -29.44
N SER A 429 44.89 13.12 -28.16
CA SER A 429 43.64 13.15 -27.39
C SER A 429 43.04 14.56 -27.23
N THR A 430 43.80 15.61 -27.58
CA THR A 430 43.37 17.01 -27.56
C THR A 430 42.90 17.55 -28.92
N LEU A 431 43.00 16.74 -29.99
CA LEU A 431 42.59 17.12 -31.35
C LEU A 431 41.15 16.67 -31.67
N PRO A 432 40.46 17.32 -32.63
CA PRO A 432 39.13 16.89 -33.08
C PRO A 432 39.20 15.53 -33.78
N GLY A 433 38.37 14.55 -33.37
CA GLY A 433 38.26 13.24 -34.02
C GLY A 433 37.96 12.09 -33.05
N PHE A 434 38.91 11.76 -32.17
CA PHE A 434 38.81 10.67 -31.19
C PHE A 434 39.22 11.15 -29.79
N LYS A 435 38.40 10.84 -28.78
CA LYS A 435 38.70 11.10 -27.36
C LYS A 435 38.84 9.79 -26.60
N VAL A 436 39.95 9.64 -25.89
CA VAL A 436 40.19 8.52 -24.97
C VAL A 436 39.11 8.56 -23.88
N LYS A 437 38.34 7.49 -23.73
CA LYS A 437 37.28 7.40 -22.72
C LYS A 437 37.88 7.13 -21.34
N ASN A 438 37.42 7.87 -20.33
CA ASN A 438 37.63 7.58 -18.92
C ASN A 438 36.50 6.69 -18.37
N ASN A 439 36.55 6.36 -17.08
CA ASN A 439 35.51 5.57 -16.42
C ASN A 439 34.14 6.27 -16.51
N VAL A 440 34.07 7.60 -16.40
CA VAL A 440 32.83 8.40 -16.63
C VAL A 440 32.24 8.10 -18.01
N GLY A 441 33.05 8.24 -19.05
CA GLY A 441 32.61 8.11 -20.43
C GLY A 441 32.17 6.68 -20.75
N TRP A 442 32.85 5.68 -20.17
CA TRP A 442 32.44 4.28 -20.28
C TRP A 442 31.16 3.98 -19.52
N TYR A 443 31.06 4.45 -18.27
CA TYR A 443 29.87 4.32 -17.46
C TYR A 443 28.65 4.88 -18.19
N LYS A 444 28.72 6.13 -18.67
CA LYS A 444 27.62 6.75 -19.42
C LYS A 444 27.28 5.95 -20.69
N THR A 445 28.30 5.48 -21.42
CA THR A 445 28.08 4.66 -22.62
C THR A 445 27.27 3.41 -22.28
N PHE A 446 27.66 2.68 -21.24
CA PHE A 446 27.00 1.45 -20.85
C PHE A 446 25.63 1.69 -20.22
N TYR A 447 25.50 2.73 -19.40
CA TYR A 447 24.23 3.14 -18.79
C TYR A 447 23.15 3.42 -19.85
N TRP A 448 23.47 4.22 -20.88
CA TRP A 448 22.51 4.50 -21.95
C TRP A 448 22.22 3.27 -22.81
N ILE A 449 23.22 2.42 -23.07
CA ILE A 449 22.97 1.15 -23.77
C ILE A 449 22.01 0.26 -22.98
N THR A 450 22.20 0.10 -21.67
CA THR A 450 21.31 -0.74 -20.86
C THR A 450 19.94 -0.12 -20.68
N LYS A 451 19.81 1.21 -20.77
CA LYS A 451 18.53 1.91 -20.73
C LYS A 451 17.74 1.83 -22.06
N ASP A 452 18.42 1.99 -23.19
CA ASP A 452 17.78 2.11 -24.52
C ASP A 452 17.60 0.78 -25.25
N SER A 453 18.12 -0.33 -24.70
CA SER A 453 17.98 -1.65 -25.30
C SER A 453 16.60 -2.25 -25.02
N SER A 454 16.13 -3.11 -25.91
CA SER A 454 14.83 -3.80 -25.77
C SER A 454 14.94 -5.19 -25.15
N SER A 455 16.15 -5.73 -25.02
CA SER A 455 16.41 -7.03 -24.39
C SER A 455 17.83 -7.14 -23.83
N PRO A 456 18.09 -8.06 -22.88
CA PRO A 456 19.43 -8.32 -22.36
C PRO A 456 20.44 -8.68 -23.47
N ALA A 457 20.04 -9.51 -24.43
CA ALA A 457 20.89 -9.91 -25.54
C ALA A 457 21.26 -8.74 -26.48
N GLU A 458 20.35 -7.77 -26.66
CA GLU A 458 20.64 -6.56 -27.43
C GLU A 458 21.62 -5.64 -26.70
N ALA A 459 21.40 -5.42 -25.40
CA ALA A 459 22.33 -4.66 -24.56
C ALA A 459 23.72 -5.32 -24.54
N GLU A 460 23.76 -6.65 -24.47
CA GLU A 460 24.97 -7.46 -24.60
C GLU A 460 25.69 -7.24 -25.92
N LYS A 461 24.96 -7.29 -27.01
CA LYS A 461 25.54 -7.01 -28.31
C LYS A 461 26.10 -5.58 -28.39
N LYS A 462 25.33 -4.58 -27.96
CA LYS A 462 25.70 -3.15 -28.07
C LYS A 462 26.90 -2.76 -27.21
N ILE A 463 27.00 -3.26 -25.98
CA ILE A 463 28.18 -2.99 -25.13
C ILE A 463 29.42 -3.68 -25.72
N ALA A 464 29.30 -4.92 -26.22
CA ALA A 464 30.42 -5.60 -26.88
C ALA A 464 30.87 -4.83 -28.14
N GLU A 465 29.93 -4.39 -28.97
CA GLU A 465 30.19 -3.54 -30.15
C GLU A 465 30.83 -2.19 -29.78
N ALA A 466 30.44 -1.58 -28.66
CA ALA A 466 31.04 -0.33 -28.19
C ALA A 466 32.51 -0.53 -27.76
N ILE A 467 32.82 -1.64 -27.07
CA ILE A 467 34.18 -2.03 -26.71
C ILE A 467 35.00 -2.32 -27.97
N ASP A 468 34.45 -3.11 -28.90
CA ASP A 468 35.11 -3.47 -30.16
C ASP A 468 35.39 -2.24 -31.01
N SER A 469 34.39 -1.38 -31.22
CA SER A 469 34.55 -0.13 -31.96
C SER A 469 35.64 0.75 -31.34
N TYR A 470 35.73 0.78 -30.01
CA TYR A 470 36.77 1.54 -29.33
C TYR A 470 38.15 0.96 -29.56
N VAL A 471 38.37 -0.36 -29.40
CA VAL A 471 39.72 -0.95 -29.57
C VAL A 471 40.16 -0.97 -31.03
N TYR A 472 39.23 -0.97 -31.98
CA TYR A 472 39.54 -0.84 -33.41
C TYR A 472 39.63 0.60 -33.91
N ALA A 473 39.39 1.61 -33.06
CA ALA A 473 39.40 3.03 -33.46
C ALA A 473 40.72 3.44 -34.11
N PHE A 474 41.87 3.01 -33.54
CA PHE A 474 43.19 3.26 -34.12
C PHE A 474 43.29 2.83 -35.59
N TRP A 475 42.81 1.64 -35.94
CA TRP A 475 42.89 1.09 -37.29
C TRP A 475 41.94 1.79 -38.26
N ASN A 476 40.84 2.34 -37.74
CA ASN A 476 39.82 3.06 -38.50
C ASN A 476 40.06 4.59 -38.54
N ASP A 477 41.18 5.07 -38.02
CA ASP A 477 41.54 6.48 -37.94
C ASP A 477 42.87 6.78 -38.68
N PRO A 478 42.84 6.90 -40.03
CA PRO A 478 44.04 7.20 -40.82
C PRO A 478 44.75 8.49 -40.40
N GLN A 479 44.01 9.49 -39.93
CA GLN A 479 44.58 10.76 -39.50
C GLN A 479 45.33 10.60 -38.17
N GLY A 480 44.73 9.90 -37.21
CA GLY A 480 45.35 9.60 -35.93
C GLY A 480 46.55 8.69 -36.04
N MET A 481 46.49 7.66 -36.88
CA MET A 481 47.67 6.84 -37.18
C MET A 481 48.81 7.70 -37.73
N SER A 482 48.54 8.52 -38.75
CA SER A 482 49.56 9.39 -39.35
C SER A 482 50.17 10.34 -38.33
N PHE A 483 49.35 10.92 -37.44
CA PHE A 483 49.80 11.78 -36.36
C PHE A 483 50.72 11.05 -35.39
N VAL A 484 50.29 9.88 -34.88
CA VAL A 484 51.02 9.11 -33.88
C VAL A 484 52.36 8.61 -34.43
N PHE A 485 52.38 8.06 -35.64
CA PHE A 485 53.63 7.63 -36.28
C PHE A 485 54.59 8.80 -36.54
N GLY A 486 54.05 9.96 -36.93
CA GLY A 486 54.82 11.20 -37.04
C GLY A 486 55.46 11.62 -35.71
N ASP A 487 54.70 11.56 -34.61
CA ASP A 487 55.19 11.89 -33.26
C ASP A 487 56.15 10.83 -32.68
N MET A 488 56.20 9.63 -33.26
CA MET A 488 57.22 8.61 -32.93
C MET A 488 58.51 8.79 -33.75
N GLY A 489 58.59 9.79 -34.64
CA GLY A 489 59.73 9.98 -35.53
C GLY A 489 59.87 8.88 -36.59
N GLN A 490 58.80 8.14 -36.85
CA GLN A 490 58.76 7.06 -37.84
C GLN A 490 58.06 7.56 -39.10
N GLY A 491 58.62 7.26 -40.27
CA GLY A 491 57.99 7.59 -41.55
C GLY A 491 56.71 6.77 -41.71
N PHE A 492 55.55 7.43 -41.71
CA PHE A 492 54.28 6.77 -41.99
C PHE A 492 54.18 6.42 -43.47
N SER A 493 54.35 5.15 -43.82
CA SER A 493 53.97 4.64 -45.13
C SER A 493 52.77 3.71 -44.96
N TYR A 494 51.57 4.21 -45.26
CA TYR A 494 50.34 3.41 -45.33
C TYR A 494 50.45 2.23 -46.35
N SER A 495 51.51 2.20 -47.16
CA SER A 495 51.84 1.11 -48.10
C SER A 495 52.50 -0.12 -47.47
N GLY A 496 52.54 -0.23 -46.14
CA GLY A 496 53.21 -1.28 -45.37
C GLY A 496 52.34 -2.49 -45.01
N GLY A 497 51.36 -2.84 -45.84
CA GLY A 497 50.63 -4.12 -45.82
C GLY A 497 49.49 -4.19 -44.81
N ASP A 498 48.27 -4.38 -45.32
CA ASP A 498 47.16 -4.95 -44.57
C ASP A 498 47.69 -6.17 -43.81
N ASN A 499 47.73 -6.11 -42.48
CA ASN A 499 48.07 -7.24 -41.64
C ASN A 499 46.92 -7.52 -40.66
N PRO A 500 45.75 -7.96 -41.17
CA PRO A 500 44.58 -8.23 -40.35
C PRO A 500 44.86 -9.16 -39.15
N PRO A 501 45.74 -10.18 -39.25
CA PRO A 501 46.14 -10.98 -38.10
C PRO A 501 46.83 -10.18 -36.98
N LEU A 502 47.75 -9.26 -37.33
CA LEU A 502 48.46 -8.43 -36.35
C LEU A 502 47.54 -7.36 -35.75
N GLU A 503 46.74 -6.69 -36.58
CA GLU A 503 45.75 -5.70 -36.14
C GLU A 503 44.79 -6.30 -35.12
N LYS A 504 44.24 -7.48 -35.45
CA LYS A 504 43.39 -8.24 -34.54
C LYS A 504 44.13 -8.61 -33.26
N SER A 505 45.37 -9.12 -33.35
CA SER A 505 46.12 -9.51 -32.16
C SER A 505 46.39 -8.34 -31.20
N ILE A 506 46.72 -7.16 -31.72
CA ILE A 506 46.92 -5.94 -30.92
C ILE A 506 45.61 -5.46 -30.31
N ALA A 507 44.52 -5.42 -31.09
CA ALA A 507 43.21 -4.99 -30.62
C ALA A 507 42.65 -5.92 -29.53
N GLU A 508 42.77 -7.24 -29.69
CA GLU A 508 42.34 -8.22 -28.69
C GLU A 508 43.17 -8.15 -27.39
N ASN A 509 44.48 -7.91 -27.50
CA ASN A 509 45.32 -7.66 -26.33
C ASN A 509 44.85 -6.40 -25.56
N HIS A 510 44.53 -5.32 -26.28
CA HIS A 510 44.04 -4.11 -25.63
C HIS A 510 42.62 -4.26 -25.07
N LYS A 511 41.74 -5.01 -25.76
CA LYS A 511 40.41 -5.37 -25.27
C LYS A 511 40.51 -6.07 -23.91
N ALA A 512 41.45 -7.00 -23.76
CA ALA A 512 41.74 -7.66 -22.49
C ALA A 512 42.13 -6.67 -21.37
N GLU A 513 43.03 -5.74 -21.66
CA GLU A 513 43.47 -4.71 -20.71
C GLU A 513 42.33 -3.75 -20.34
N LEU A 514 41.60 -3.28 -21.35
CA LEU A 514 40.47 -2.37 -21.19
C LEU A 514 39.38 -2.98 -20.33
N VAL A 515 38.94 -4.19 -20.63
CA VAL A 515 37.91 -4.91 -19.85
C VAL A 515 38.28 -5.01 -18.38
N ASN A 516 39.55 -5.35 -18.07
CA ASN A 516 40.01 -5.40 -16.68
C ASN A 516 39.95 -4.02 -16.01
N SER A 517 40.25 -2.95 -16.75
CA SER A 517 40.12 -1.58 -16.25
C SER A 517 38.67 -1.11 -16.08
N LEU A 518 37.69 -1.78 -16.71
CA LEU A 518 36.26 -1.46 -16.65
C LEU A 518 35.54 -2.06 -15.43
N GLN A 519 36.21 -2.88 -14.61
CA GLN A 519 35.58 -3.46 -13.41
C GLN A 519 34.93 -2.41 -12.47
N PRO A 520 35.56 -1.25 -12.18
CA PRO A 520 34.92 -0.19 -11.41
C PRO A 520 33.67 0.40 -12.08
N VAL A 521 33.63 0.42 -13.42
CA VAL A 521 32.47 0.88 -14.20
C VAL A 521 31.29 -0.08 -14.02
N PHE A 522 31.53 -1.38 -14.11
CA PHE A 522 30.49 -2.40 -13.90
C PHE A 522 29.95 -2.39 -12.47
N ARG A 523 30.82 -2.27 -11.45
CA ARG A 523 30.38 -2.13 -10.06
C ARG A 523 29.50 -0.91 -9.85
N ARG A 524 29.85 0.23 -10.46
CA ARG A 524 29.01 1.44 -10.38
C ARG A 524 27.66 1.26 -11.06
N LEU A 525 27.60 0.56 -12.19
CA LEU A 525 26.33 0.21 -12.84
C LEU A 525 25.49 -0.72 -11.96
N ALA A 526 26.10 -1.76 -11.38
CA ALA A 526 25.44 -2.67 -10.45
C ALA A 526 24.86 -1.93 -9.25
N ARG A 527 25.65 -1.03 -8.63
CA ARG A 527 25.21 -0.17 -7.53
C ARG A 527 24.00 0.66 -7.90
N GLN A 528 24.01 1.31 -9.07
CA GLN A 528 22.84 2.07 -9.53
C GLN A 528 21.62 1.18 -9.76
N ILE A 529 21.79 0.04 -10.41
CA ILE A 529 20.70 -0.93 -10.66
C ILE A 529 20.07 -1.39 -9.34
N ARG A 530 20.88 -1.64 -8.31
CA ARG A 530 20.39 -1.97 -6.97
C ARG A 530 19.44 -0.91 -6.43
N TYR A 531 19.85 0.37 -6.45
CA TYR A 531 19.00 1.44 -5.92
C TYR A 531 17.77 1.70 -6.79
N GLU A 532 17.90 1.70 -8.13
CA GLU A 532 16.76 1.79 -9.05
C GLU A 532 15.74 0.67 -8.79
N ARG A 533 16.21 -0.58 -8.65
CA ARG A 533 15.33 -1.72 -8.42
C ARG A 533 14.67 -1.67 -7.04
N THR A 534 15.41 -1.29 -6.02
CA THR A 534 14.90 -1.18 -4.64
C THR A 534 13.88 -0.05 -4.51
N GLU A 535 14.17 1.12 -5.10
CA GLU A 535 13.23 2.24 -5.16
C GLU A 535 11.96 1.89 -5.93
N SER A 536 12.10 1.22 -7.08
CA SER A 536 10.96 0.69 -7.83
C SER A 536 10.14 -0.28 -6.98
N PHE A 537 10.78 -1.16 -6.21
CA PHE A 537 10.08 -2.12 -5.35
C PHE A 537 9.23 -1.42 -4.28
N TYR A 538 9.78 -0.41 -3.61
CA TYR A 538 9.02 0.36 -2.62
C TYR A 538 7.81 1.04 -3.27
N ASN A 539 8.02 1.72 -4.39
CA ASN A 539 7.01 2.61 -4.97
C ASN A 539 5.96 1.90 -5.82
N ASN A 540 6.22 0.66 -6.24
CA ASN A 540 5.27 -0.14 -7.03
C ASN A 540 4.70 -1.30 -6.21
N GLU A 541 5.49 -2.33 -5.94
CA GLU A 541 5.03 -3.57 -5.28
C GLU A 541 4.61 -3.31 -3.83
N ALA A 542 5.49 -2.74 -2.99
CA ALA A 542 5.16 -2.49 -1.59
C ALA A 542 4.02 -1.48 -1.46
N ARG A 543 4.05 -0.37 -2.22
CA ARG A 543 2.99 0.66 -2.20
C ARG A 543 1.64 0.14 -2.68
N ARG A 544 1.60 -0.86 -3.55
CA ARG A 544 0.33 -1.53 -3.94
C ARG A 544 -0.28 -2.23 -2.72
N ILE A 545 0.52 -2.99 -1.97
CA ILE A 545 0.06 -3.67 -0.75
C ILE A 545 -0.33 -2.67 0.34
N THR A 546 0.48 -1.62 0.57
CA THR A 546 0.15 -0.54 1.50
C THR A 546 -1.21 0.08 1.20
N ARG A 547 -1.53 0.36 -0.07
CA ARG A 547 -2.85 0.89 -0.46
C ARG A 547 -3.99 -0.08 -0.20
N MET A 548 -3.76 -1.38 -0.38
CA MET A 548 -4.76 -2.42 -0.08
C MET A 548 -5.00 -2.51 1.43
N LEU A 549 -3.93 -2.57 2.23
CA LEU A 549 -4.00 -2.63 3.69
C LEU A 549 -4.65 -1.39 4.30
N ASN A 550 -4.38 -0.20 3.75
CA ASN A 550 -4.95 1.06 4.21
C ASN A 550 -6.35 1.35 3.63
N SER A 551 -6.92 0.45 2.83
CA SER A 551 -8.27 0.63 2.29
C SER A 551 -9.31 0.60 3.40
N VAL A 552 -10.27 1.53 3.36
CA VAL A 552 -11.29 1.69 4.41
C VAL A 552 -12.59 1.02 4.01
N TYR A 553 -13.02 0.05 4.81
CA TYR A 553 -14.36 -0.52 4.79
C TYR A 553 -15.31 0.30 5.67
N LYS A 554 -16.55 0.44 5.22
CA LYS A 554 -17.69 0.91 6.00
C LYS A 554 -18.61 -0.28 6.22
N ILE A 555 -18.58 -0.84 7.42
CA ILE A 555 -19.46 -1.95 7.77
C ILE A 555 -20.76 -1.34 8.28
N ARG A 556 -21.86 -1.68 7.64
CA ARG A 556 -23.21 -1.31 8.06
C ARG A 556 -23.97 -2.58 8.39
N VAL A 557 -24.32 -2.72 9.66
CA VAL A 557 -25.27 -3.73 10.14
C VAL A 557 -26.66 -3.12 10.13
N ARG A 558 -27.63 -3.86 9.62
CA ARG A 558 -29.04 -3.48 9.61
C ARG A 558 -29.90 -4.61 10.12
N VAL A 559 -30.74 -4.32 11.10
CA VAL A 559 -31.81 -5.21 11.53
C VAL A 559 -33.07 -4.89 10.71
N VAL A 560 -33.61 -5.88 10.03
CA VAL A 560 -34.83 -5.76 9.23
C VAL A 560 -35.92 -6.54 9.93
N VAL A 561 -37.04 -5.86 10.23
CA VAL A 561 -38.21 -6.44 10.87
C VAL A 561 -39.35 -6.51 9.86
N PRO A 562 -40.10 -7.63 9.74
CA PRO A 562 -41.26 -7.74 8.87
C PRO A 562 -42.36 -6.78 9.30
N GLU A 563 -43.14 -6.27 8.34
CA GLU A 563 -44.28 -5.36 8.61
C GLU A 563 -45.25 -5.95 9.65
N GLU A 564 -45.46 -7.27 9.62
CA GLU A 564 -46.32 -8.00 10.56
C GLU A 564 -45.85 -7.95 12.03
N MET A 565 -44.53 -7.83 12.23
CA MET A 565 -43.92 -7.69 13.56
C MET A 565 -43.78 -6.22 13.97
N GLU A 566 -43.71 -5.28 13.01
CA GLU A 566 -43.75 -3.83 13.30
C GLU A 566 -45.13 -3.40 13.83
N GLU A 567 -46.21 -3.95 13.29
CA GLU A 567 -47.60 -3.63 13.69
C GLU A 567 -48.07 -4.39 14.97
N SER A 568 -47.15 -5.07 15.63
CA SER A 568 -47.37 -5.88 16.83
C SER A 568 -47.85 -5.08 18.06
N GLU A 569 -48.63 -5.70 18.97
CA GLU A 569 -48.96 -5.10 20.28
C GLU A 569 -47.71 -4.85 21.16
N ALA A 570 -46.62 -5.56 20.87
CA ALA A 570 -45.30 -5.43 21.49
C ALA A 570 -44.22 -5.51 20.38
N PRO A 571 -43.91 -4.39 19.69
CA PRO A 571 -42.94 -4.37 18.60
C PRO A 571 -41.54 -4.73 19.11
N ILE A 572 -40.79 -5.46 18.29
CA ILE A 572 -39.40 -5.83 18.61
C ILE A 572 -38.59 -4.54 18.75
N LYS A 573 -37.96 -4.35 19.91
CA LYS A 573 -37.07 -3.21 20.12
C LYS A 573 -35.79 -3.42 19.31
N ILE A 574 -35.65 -2.66 18.23
CA ILE A 574 -34.46 -2.68 17.36
C ILE A 574 -33.42 -1.62 17.74
N GLU A 575 -33.75 -0.69 18.63
CA GLU A 575 -32.84 0.32 19.18
C GLU A 575 -32.05 -0.24 20.36
N GLU A 576 -30.77 0.14 20.48
CA GLU A 576 -29.85 -0.28 21.54
C GLU A 576 -29.59 -1.80 21.58
N LEU A 577 -29.75 -2.51 20.46
CA LEU A 577 -29.35 -3.92 20.38
C LEU A 577 -27.82 -4.02 20.30
N PRO A 578 -27.17 -4.82 21.16
CA PRO A 578 -25.74 -5.09 21.06
C PRO A 578 -25.38 -5.74 19.73
N VAL A 579 -24.42 -5.15 19.04
CA VAL A 579 -23.83 -5.69 17.81
C VAL A 579 -22.34 -5.84 18.02
N ALA A 580 -21.78 -6.97 17.61
CA ALA A 580 -20.35 -7.22 17.65
C ALA A 580 -19.89 -7.93 16.38
N ILE A 581 -18.74 -7.53 15.86
CA ILE A 581 -17.98 -8.40 14.96
C ILE A 581 -17.10 -9.26 15.87
N ASP A 582 -17.18 -10.58 15.73
CA ASP A 582 -16.44 -11.49 16.60
C ASP A 582 -14.95 -11.51 16.25
N MET A 583 -14.11 -11.18 17.24
CA MET A 583 -12.69 -10.91 17.11
C MET A 583 -11.87 -11.70 18.14
N GLY A 584 -10.75 -12.25 17.70
CA GLY A 584 -9.75 -12.84 18.59
C GLY A 584 -9.02 -11.81 19.45
N ARG A 585 -9.00 -10.53 19.04
CA ARG A 585 -8.30 -9.45 19.73
C ARG A 585 -9.10 -8.15 19.74
N ASN A 586 -8.99 -7.43 20.87
CA ASN A 586 -9.57 -6.09 21.06
C ASN A 586 -11.09 -6.02 20.81
N GLN A 587 -11.84 -7.05 21.19
CA GLN A 587 -13.29 -7.18 20.96
C GLN A 587 -14.10 -5.91 21.29
N ASP A 588 -13.72 -5.18 22.34
CA ASP A 588 -14.38 -3.94 22.77
C ASP A 588 -14.35 -2.81 21.73
N LEU A 589 -13.39 -2.83 20.78
CA LEU A 589 -13.28 -1.85 19.69
C LEU A 589 -14.14 -2.22 18.47
N TRP A 590 -14.73 -3.42 18.48
CA TRP A 590 -15.45 -4.04 17.36
C TRP A 590 -16.91 -4.34 17.72
N SER A 591 -17.42 -3.66 18.74
CA SER A 591 -18.80 -3.75 19.18
C SER A 591 -19.45 -2.38 19.32
N GLY A 592 -20.78 -2.36 19.37
CA GLY A 592 -21.57 -1.17 19.59
C GLY A 592 -23.04 -1.52 19.74
N PHE A 593 -23.88 -0.53 19.49
CA PHE A 593 -25.33 -0.67 19.63
C PHE A 593 -26.01 -0.09 18.39
N THR A 594 -27.13 -0.70 17.99
CA THR A 594 -27.99 -0.15 16.95
C THR A 594 -28.62 1.18 17.37
N ASP A 595 -28.85 2.05 16.39
CA ASP A 595 -29.61 3.29 16.55
C ASP A 595 -31.13 3.07 16.46
N GLU A 596 -31.90 4.17 16.43
CA GLU A 596 -33.37 4.16 16.35
C GLU A 596 -33.92 3.47 15.08
N ASP A 597 -33.11 3.39 14.03
CA ASP A 597 -33.46 2.74 12.76
C ASP A 597 -32.98 1.27 12.71
N GLY A 598 -32.43 0.73 13.81
CA GLY A 598 -31.86 -0.62 13.85
C GLY A 598 -30.53 -0.74 13.10
N ILE A 599 -29.81 0.38 12.94
CA ILE A 599 -28.57 0.43 12.17
C ILE A 599 -27.38 0.60 13.11
N TRP A 600 -26.32 -0.17 12.87
CA TRP A 600 -25.00 0.07 13.45
C TRP A 600 -23.96 0.21 12.34
N GLU A 601 -23.12 1.24 12.43
CA GLU A 601 -22.06 1.51 11.45
C GLU A 601 -20.69 1.60 12.12
N MET A 602 -19.67 1.05 11.47
CA MET A 602 -18.29 1.29 11.82
C MET A 602 -17.39 1.42 10.59
N GLN A 603 -16.23 2.05 10.79
CA GLN A 603 -15.16 2.08 9.78
C GLN A 603 -13.96 1.31 10.29
N CYS A 604 -13.38 0.53 9.39
CA CYS A 604 -12.12 -0.14 9.64
C CYS A 604 -11.27 -0.16 8.37
N THR A 605 -9.97 -0.35 8.53
CA THR A 605 -9.07 -0.65 7.43
C THR A 605 -8.91 -2.16 7.28
N LEU A 606 -8.45 -2.62 6.12
CA LEU A 606 -8.06 -4.03 5.97
C LEU A 606 -6.97 -4.43 6.98
N LEU A 607 -5.99 -3.56 7.25
CA LEU A 607 -4.96 -3.83 8.26
C LEU A 607 -5.53 -3.95 9.67
N GLY A 608 -6.36 -2.98 10.08
CA GLY A 608 -6.99 -2.99 11.41
C GLY A 608 -7.83 -4.24 11.62
N LEU A 609 -8.60 -4.63 10.59
CA LEU A 609 -9.34 -5.88 10.60
C LEU A 609 -8.41 -7.09 10.75
N MET A 610 -7.35 -7.19 9.94
CA MET A 610 -6.40 -8.32 10.02
C MET A 610 -5.71 -8.41 11.39
N ASN A 611 -5.39 -7.28 12.02
CA ASN A 611 -4.77 -7.23 13.33
C ASN A 611 -5.72 -7.62 14.48
N ALA A 612 -7.03 -7.48 14.28
CA ALA A 612 -8.06 -7.85 15.26
C ALA A 612 -8.41 -9.36 15.26
N GLU A 613 -7.93 -10.11 14.26
CA GLU A 613 -8.17 -11.56 14.11
C GLU A 613 -9.66 -11.95 14.11
N PRO A 614 -10.46 -11.52 13.10
CA PRO A 614 -11.89 -11.80 13.07
C PRO A 614 -12.18 -13.28 12.87
N SER A 615 -13.25 -13.78 13.47
CA SER A 615 -13.73 -15.15 13.24
C SER A 615 -14.53 -15.30 11.93
N GLY A 616 -14.97 -14.18 11.35
CA GLY A 616 -15.83 -14.15 10.17
C GLY A 616 -17.33 -14.10 10.47
N LYS A 617 -17.71 -13.83 11.73
CA LYS A 617 -19.09 -13.67 12.16
C LYS A 617 -19.38 -12.25 12.63
N VAL A 618 -20.61 -11.80 12.37
CA VAL A 618 -21.24 -10.67 13.05
C VAL A 618 -22.35 -11.23 13.92
N VAL A 619 -22.37 -10.81 15.17
CA VAL A 619 -23.32 -11.25 16.20
C VAL A 619 -24.23 -10.08 16.56
N LEU A 620 -25.53 -10.36 16.58
CA LEU A 620 -26.56 -9.50 17.13
C LEU A 620 -27.10 -10.20 18.39
N SER A 621 -26.93 -9.58 19.55
CA SER A 621 -27.38 -10.14 20.84
C SER A 621 -28.54 -9.33 21.41
N GLY A 622 -29.11 -9.77 22.54
CA GLY A 622 -30.15 -9.02 23.24
C GLY A 622 -31.56 -9.27 22.70
N LEU A 623 -31.75 -10.34 21.94
CA LEU A 623 -33.07 -10.75 21.45
C LEU A 623 -33.83 -11.52 22.55
N GLY A 624 -35.16 -11.58 22.43
CA GLY A 624 -36.03 -12.32 23.35
C GLY A 624 -36.37 -11.60 24.67
N PRO A 625 -37.29 -12.16 25.48
CA PRO A 625 -37.82 -11.52 26.69
C PRO A 625 -36.83 -11.44 27.87
N ASP A 626 -35.76 -12.25 27.86
CA ASP A 626 -34.67 -12.23 28.84
C ASP A 626 -33.41 -11.53 28.32
N GLY A 627 -33.37 -11.17 27.03
CA GLY A 627 -32.25 -10.48 26.39
C GLY A 627 -31.02 -11.35 26.18
N GLU A 628 -31.16 -12.68 26.18
CA GLU A 628 -30.03 -13.61 26.04
C GLU A 628 -29.95 -14.30 24.67
N ASP A 629 -30.91 -14.09 23.77
CA ASP A 629 -30.87 -14.72 22.44
C ASP A 629 -29.93 -13.95 21.49
N GLU A 630 -29.25 -14.70 20.62
CA GLU A 630 -28.27 -14.20 19.67
C GLU A 630 -28.53 -14.70 18.25
N MET A 631 -28.27 -13.86 17.26
CA MET A 631 -28.22 -14.23 15.85
C MET A 631 -26.81 -13.99 15.31
N GLU A 632 -26.37 -14.87 14.41
CA GLU A 632 -25.09 -14.74 13.73
C GLU A 632 -25.25 -14.68 12.21
N VAL A 633 -24.50 -13.80 11.57
CA VAL A 633 -24.39 -13.71 10.11
C VAL A 633 -22.94 -13.77 9.69
N ASP A 634 -22.65 -14.45 8.58
CA ASP A 634 -21.31 -14.47 7.99
C ASP A 634 -20.89 -13.08 7.51
N LEU A 635 -19.73 -12.62 7.98
CA LEU A 635 -19.06 -11.46 7.43
C LEU A 635 -18.31 -11.87 6.16
N LYS A 636 -18.79 -11.40 5.00
CA LYS A 636 -18.10 -11.56 3.72
C LYS A 636 -17.71 -10.21 3.16
N LEU A 637 -16.40 -9.99 2.99
CA LEU A 637 -15.87 -8.74 2.49
C LEU A 637 -15.58 -8.82 0.98
N PRO A 638 -15.99 -7.80 0.22
CA PRO A 638 -15.63 -7.65 -1.18
C PRO A 638 -14.18 -7.15 -1.31
N ASP A 639 -13.81 -6.72 -2.51
CA ASP A 639 -12.51 -6.10 -2.78
C ASP A 639 -12.18 -4.96 -1.80
N PRO A 640 -10.89 -4.70 -1.52
CA PRO A 640 -10.48 -3.81 -0.43
C PRO A 640 -11.09 -2.40 -0.54
N GLY A 641 -11.83 -2.02 0.49
CA GLY A 641 -12.57 -0.78 0.59
C GLY A 641 -14.02 -0.85 0.09
N GLY A 642 -14.87 0.05 0.58
CA GLY A 642 -16.27 0.14 0.17
C GLY A 642 -17.25 -0.08 1.32
N VAL A 643 -18.53 -0.25 0.99
CA VAL A 643 -19.60 -0.47 1.96
C VAL A 643 -19.93 -1.96 2.01
N VAL A 644 -19.99 -2.51 3.21
CA VAL A 644 -20.35 -3.90 3.48
C VAL A 644 -21.65 -3.86 4.26
N GLU A 645 -22.73 -4.33 3.65
CA GLU A 645 -24.03 -4.43 4.30
C GLU A 645 -24.15 -5.85 4.89
N VAL A 646 -24.39 -5.90 6.20
CA VAL A 646 -24.70 -7.12 6.95
C VAL A 646 -26.14 -6.97 7.42
N VAL A 647 -27.01 -7.86 6.95
CA VAL A 647 -28.44 -7.78 7.21
C VAL A 647 -28.83 -8.91 8.14
N PHE A 648 -29.37 -8.54 9.30
CA PHE A 648 -30.12 -9.45 10.17
C PHE A 648 -31.58 -9.35 9.75
N ASP A 649 -32.03 -10.32 8.95
CA ASP A 649 -33.42 -10.41 8.54
C ASP A 649 -34.20 -11.21 9.58
N MET A 650 -35.09 -10.55 10.30
CA MET A 650 -35.96 -11.18 11.29
C MET A 650 -37.11 -11.84 10.54
N GLU A 651 -36.92 -12.99 9.89
CA GLU A 651 -38.03 -13.66 9.20
C GLU A 651 -39.18 -14.00 10.17
N ALA A 652 -40.43 -13.96 9.69
CA ALA A 652 -41.55 -14.56 10.40
C ALA A 652 -41.25 -16.06 10.57
N PRO A 653 -41.23 -16.62 11.79
CA PRO A 653 -40.88 -18.01 11.97
C PRO A 653 -41.92 -18.90 11.32
N GLU A 654 -41.46 -19.91 10.58
CA GLU A 654 -42.33 -21.02 10.17
C GLU A 654 -42.69 -21.81 11.43
N LEU A 655 -43.80 -21.57 12.13
CA LEU A 655 -44.01 -22.25 13.43
C LEU A 655 -44.16 -23.78 13.30
N ALA A 656 -44.50 -24.29 12.12
CA ALA A 656 -44.73 -25.71 11.88
C ALA A 656 -43.49 -26.57 12.16
N GLY A 657 -43.64 -27.63 12.95
CA GLY A 657 -42.55 -28.53 13.30
C GLY A 657 -42.53 -28.88 14.78
N ARG A 658 -41.50 -29.63 15.16
CA ARG A 658 -41.24 -30.04 16.55
C ARG A 658 -40.19 -29.12 17.16
N TRP A 659 -40.41 -28.74 18.41
CA TRP A 659 -39.58 -27.85 19.17
C TRP A 659 -39.29 -28.48 20.53
N GLU A 660 -38.07 -28.33 21.01
CA GLU A 660 -37.62 -28.88 22.29
C GLU A 660 -36.87 -27.81 23.07
N GLY A 661 -37.08 -27.76 24.37
CA GLY A 661 -36.35 -26.85 25.25
C GLY A 661 -36.84 -26.95 26.68
N ASN A 662 -36.96 -25.82 27.35
CA ASN A 662 -37.19 -25.75 28.78
C ASN A 662 -38.38 -24.84 29.13
N TRP A 663 -39.06 -25.24 30.19
CA TRP A 663 -40.08 -24.51 30.93
C TRP A 663 -39.52 -24.21 32.31
N MET A 664 -39.60 -22.96 32.75
CA MET A 664 -39.03 -22.49 34.01
C MET A 664 -40.08 -21.72 34.80
N LEU A 665 -40.43 -22.24 35.97
CA LEU A 665 -41.26 -21.51 36.92
C LEU A 665 -40.44 -20.34 37.49
N THR A 666 -40.99 -19.12 37.50
CA THR A 666 -40.32 -17.95 38.11
C THR A 666 -41.09 -17.39 39.30
N TYR A 667 -42.37 -17.75 39.43
CA TYR A 667 -43.23 -17.31 40.52
C TYR A 667 -44.35 -18.34 40.79
N SER A 668 -44.68 -18.54 42.07
CA SER A 668 -45.80 -19.36 42.52
C SER A 668 -46.39 -18.80 43.83
N ALA A 669 -47.68 -18.47 43.80
CA ALA A 669 -48.41 -17.93 44.95
C ALA A 669 -48.53 -18.93 46.11
N PHE A 670 -48.43 -20.24 45.83
CA PHE A 670 -48.47 -21.30 46.85
C PHE A 670 -47.32 -21.19 47.88
N LEU A 671 -46.19 -20.58 47.51
CA LEU A 671 -45.04 -20.41 48.38
C LEU A 671 -45.17 -19.21 49.31
N GLU A 672 -46.10 -18.30 49.03
CA GLU A 672 -46.36 -17.11 49.85
C GLU A 672 -47.35 -17.38 51.00
N MET A 673 -47.91 -18.59 51.09
CA MET A 673 -48.98 -18.94 52.02
C MET A 673 -48.61 -18.81 53.51
N ASP A 674 -47.33 -18.96 53.87
CA ASP A 674 -46.86 -18.78 55.26
C ASP A 674 -46.41 -17.34 55.56
N SER A 675 -46.53 -16.45 54.59
CA SER A 675 -46.22 -15.04 54.77
C SER A 675 -47.09 -14.46 55.89
N PRO A 676 -46.56 -13.60 56.77
CA PRO A 676 -47.36 -12.87 57.76
C PRO A 676 -48.49 -12.03 57.15
N ASN A 677 -48.42 -11.80 55.84
CA ASN A 677 -49.40 -11.09 55.04
C ASN A 677 -49.41 -11.74 53.64
N PRO A 678 -50.13 -12.87 53.46
CA PRO A 678 -50.21 -13.55 52.17
C PRO A 678 -50.83 -12.63 51.13
N SER A 679 -50.43 -12.80 49.89
CA SER A 679 -51.00 -12.07 48.78
C SER A 679 -52.45 -12.55 48.54
N PRO A 680 -53.38 -11.69 48.06
CA PRO A 680 -54.75 -12.12 47.71
C PRO A 680 -54.79 -13.38 46.82
N GLU A 681 -53.75 -13.56 46.01
CA GLU A 681 -53.50 -14.68 45.12
C GLU A 681 -53.19 -15.97 45.90
N ALA A 682 -52.34 -15.86 46.92
CA ALA A 682 -52.01 -16.97 47.81
C ALA A 682 -53.20 -17.40 48.68
N GLU A 683 -54.10 -16.47 49.05
CA GLU A 683 -55.36 -16.82 49.73
C GLU A 683 -56.32 -17.55 48.79
N GLU A 684 -56.41 -17.11 47.53
CA GLU A 684 -57.31 -17.69 46.54
C GLU A 684 -56.87 -19.05 46.00
N ALA A 685 -55.57 -19.27 45.84
CA ALA A 685 -54.99 -20.56 45.45
C ALA A 685 -55.41 -21.71 46.40
N VAL A 686 -55.87 -21.37 47.59
CA VAL A 686 -56.12 -22.26 48.73
C VAL A 686 -57.61 -22.47 48.96
N ASP A 687 -58.43 -21.44 48.74
CA ASP A 687 -59.90 -21.50 48.78
C ASP A 687 -60.45 -22.58 47.82
N GLY A 688 -59.77 -22.85 46.71
CA GLY A 688 -60.11 -23.93 45.77
C GLY A 688 -59.85 -25.35 46.31
N CYS A 689 -58.97 -25.49 47.30
CA CYS A 689 -58.53 -26.78 47.85
C CYS A 689 -59.25 -27.19 49.16
N GLU A 690 -60.02 -26.28 49.79
CA GLU A 690 -60.66 -26.51 51.09
C GLU A 690 -61.90 -27.41 51.06
N GLU A 691 -62.53 -27.66 49.91
CA GLU A 691 -63.80 -28.39 49.85
C GLU A 691 -63.65 -29.91 50.15
N ASN A 692 -63.80 -30.27 51.43
CA ASN A 692 -64.03 -31.60 52.03
C ASN A 692 -62.86 -32.32 52.72
N LEU A 693 -61.73 -31.65 53.00
CA LEU A 693 -60.60 -32.26 53.73
C LEU A 693 -60.55 -31.81 55.21
N GLY A 694 -60.08 -32.68 56.11
CA GLY A 694 -59.84 -32.30 57.51
C GLY A 694 -58.58 -31.44 57.65
N GLU A 695 -58.57 -30.49 58.60
CA GLU A 695 -57.49 -29.48 58.81
C GLU A 695 -56.06 -30.06 58.77
N ALA A 696 -55.83 -31.24 59.36
CA ALA A 696 -54.52 -31.89 59.35
C ALA A 696 -54.12 -32.49 57.98
N MET A 697 -55.09 -32.94 57.19
CA MET A 697 -54.86 -33.49 55.84
C MET A 697 -54.64 -32.37 54.83
N PHE A 698 -55.36 -31.25 55.01
CA PHE A 698 -55.20 -30.04 54.24
C PHE A 698 -53.80 -29.41 54.40
N GLN A 699 -53.33 -29.29 55.65
CA GLN A 699 -51.97 -28.78 55.93
C GLN A 699 -50.87 -29.69 55.34
N MET A 700 -51.04 -31.00 55.38
CA MET A 700 -50.09 -31.94 54.78
C MET A 700 -50.05 -31.80 53.24
N MET A 701 -51.20 -31.57 52.62
CA MET A 701 -51.31 -31.36 51.17
C MET A 701 -50.66 -30.04 50.74
N ILE A 702 -50.88 -28.96 51.48
CA ILE A 702 -50.25 -27.65 51.22
C ILE A 702 -48.72 -27.75 51.31
N GLU A 703 -48.19 -28.41 52.34
CA GLU A 703 -46.74 -28.58 52.46
C GLU A 703 -46.16 -29.41 51.31
N ALA A 704 -46.87 -30.44 50.85
CA ALA A 704 -46.46 -31.21 49.67
C ALA A 704 -46.48 -30.37 48.38
N ILE A 705 -47.50 -29.51 48.20
CA ILE A 705 -47.59 -28.59 47.06
C ILE A 705 -46.45 -27.56 47.11
N LYS A 706 -46.12 -27.01 48.28
CA LYS A 706 -44.98 -26.09 48.43
C LYS A 706 -43.66 -26.74 48.10
N GLU A 707 -43.41 -27.96 48.58
CA GLU A 707 -42.18 -28.70 48.26
C GLU A 707 -42.07 -28.95 46.75
N LEU A 708 -43.17 -29.29 46.10
CA LEU A 708 -43.25 -29.44 44.64
C LEU A 708 -42.98 -28.12 43.91
N MET A 709 -43.64 -27.02 44.30
CA MET A 709 -43.46 -25.70 43.69
C MET A 709 -42.05 -25.15 43.88
N GLN A 710 -41.45 -25.38 45.05
CA GLN A 710 -40.05 -25.02 45.31
C GLN A 710 -39.11 -25.82 44.42
N THR A 711 -39.37 -27.12 44.25
CA THR A 711 -38.58 -27.98 43.36
C THR A 711 -38.66 -27.49 41.91
N LEU A 712 -39.84 -27.07 41.44
CA LEU A 712 -40.03 -26.52 40.09
C LEU A 712 -39.40 -25.13 39.91
N LEU A 713 -39.31 -24.30 40.95
CA LEU A 713 -38.57 -23.03 40.90
C LEU A 713 -37.05 -23.23 40.82
N ASP A 714 -36.55 -24.30 41.42
CA ASP A 714 -35.11 -24.56 41.53
C ASP A 714 -34.56 -25.32 40.31
N ASN A 715 -35.40 -25.73 39.34
CA ASN A 715 -35.01 -26.59 38.22
C ASN A 715 -35.72 -26.22 36.91
N ASP A 716 -34.99 -26.31 35.80
CA ASP A 716 -35.55 -26.22 34.45
C ASP A 716 -36.26 -27.53 34.08
N VAL A 717 -37.50 -27.45 33.64
CA VAL A 717 -38.31 -28.61 33.25
C VAL A 717 -38.28 -28.77 31.73
N PRO A 718 -37.90 -29.92 31.17
CA PRO A 718 -37.93 -30.11 29.72
C PRO A 718 -39.33 -29.96 29.14
N MET A 719 -39.41 -29.35 27.97
CA MET A 719 -40.66 -29.05 27.26
C MET A 719 -40.53 -29.40 25.78
N VAL A 720 -41.57 -29.99 25.21
CA VAL A 720 -41.69 -30.31 23.78
C VAL A 720 -42.95 -29.65 23.23
N LEU A 721 -42.85 -28.92 22.13
CA LEU A 721 -43.97 -28.40 21.37
C LEU A 721 -43.98 -29.01 19.96
N GLU A 722 -45.16 -29.32 19.44
CA GLU A 722 -45.35 -29.69 18.05
C GLU A 722 -46.45 -28.80 17.48
N PHE A 723 -46.15 -28.05 16.42
CA PHE A 723 -47.13 -27.23 15.69
C PHE A 723 -47.33 -27.78 14.27
N LYS A 724 -48.58 -27.73 13.81
CA LYS A 724 -49.02 -28.12 12.47
C LYS A 724 -49.86 -27.01 11.89
N GLU A 725 -49.55 -26.59 10.66
CA GLU A 725 -50.35 -25.61 9.93
C GLU A 725 -51.80 -26.07 9.78
N THR A 726 -52.71 -25.11 9.86
CA THR A 726 -54.11 -25.31 9.50
C THR A 726 -54.43 -24.67 8.15
N GLU A 727 -55.65 -24.88 7.65
CA GLU A 727 -56.14 -24.19 6.44
C GLU A 727 -56.34 -22.68 6.65
N THR A 728 -56.32 -22.21 7.90
CA THR A 728 -56.42 -20.78 8.24
C THR A 728 -55.02 -20.25 8.47
N GLU A 729 -54.65 -19.23 7.69
CA GLU A 729 -53.38 -18.51 7.84
C GLU A 729 -53.19 -18.08 9.30
N ASN A 730 -51.97 -18.21 9.83
CA ASN A 730 -51.61 -17.87 11.22
C ASN A 730 -52.23 -18.71 12.34
N PHE A 731 -52.98 -19.77 12.02
CA PHE A 731 -53.50 -20.73 12.99
C PHE A 731 -52.79 -22.07 12.88
N TYR A 732 -52.38 -22.61 14.02
CA TYR A 732 -51.67 -23.87 14.17
C TYR A 732 -52.38 -24.78 15.17
N THR A 733 -52.23 -26.08 14.99
CA THR A 733 -52.72 -27.10 15.94
C THR A 733 -51.58 -28.03 16.29
N GLY A 734 -51.62 -28.67 17.45
CA GLY A 734 -50.65 -29.72 17.76
C GLY A 734 -50.62 -30.10 19.22
N SER A 735 -49.41 -30.30 19.78
CA SER A 735 -49.26 -30.76 21.16
C SER A 735 -48.20 -30.01 21.94
N ALA A 736 -48.42 -29.86 23.24
CA ALA A 736 -47.46 -29.40 24.22
C ALA A 736 -47.26 -30.48 25.28
N LEU A 737 -46.00 -30.80 25.60
CA LEU A 737 -45.61 -31.72 26.66
C LEU A 737 -44.62 -31.02 27.59
N ILE A 738 -44.94 -30.96 28.88
CA ILE A 738 -44.02 -30.52 29.92
C ILE A 738 -43.63 -31.74 30.75
N GLN A 739 -42.34 -32.07 30.78
CA GLN A 739 -41.83 -33.32 31.35
C GLN A 739 -41.51 -33.14 32.83
N PHE A 740 -42.55 -32.95 33.65
CA PHE A 740 -42.41 -32.82 35.09
C PHE A 740 -41.76 -34.05 35.73
N ASP A 741 -41.86 -35.22 35.11
CA ASP A 741 -41.18 -36.46 35.50
C ASP A 741 -39.66 -36.43 35.43
N ALA A 742 -39.09 -35.48 34.68
CA ALA A 742 -37.65 -35.26 34.67
C ALA A 742 -37.13 -34.66 35.99
N VAL A 743 -38.00 -34.00 36.76
CA VAL A 743 -37.62 -33.21 37.94
C VAL A 743 -38.32 -33.69 39.22
N LEU A 744 -39.56 -34.16 39.12
CA LEU A 744 -40.38 -34.61 40.25
C LEU A 744 -40.26 -36.13 40.48
N PRO A 745 -40.47 -36.61 41.73
CA PRO A 745 -40.50 -38.05 42.03
C PRO A 745 -41.61 -38.80 41.27
N GLU A 746 -41.36 -40.06 40.86
CA GLU A 746 -42.29 -40.91 40.05
C GLU A 746 -43.76 -40.89 40.54
N GLU A 747 -43.98 -40.83 41.86
CA GLU A 747 -45.33 -40.86 42.46
C GLU A 747 -46.16 -39.59 42.15
N ASN A 748 -45.51 -38.46 41.83
CA ASN A 748 -46.15 -37.16 41.54
C ASN A 748 -46.03 -36.74 40.06
N ALA A 749 -45.29 -37.52 39.27
CA ALA A 749 -44.79 -37.12 37.96
C ALA A 749 -45.58 -37.70 36.77
N ALA A 750 -46.07 -38.92 36.93
CA ALA A 750 -46.61 -39.72 35.83
C ALA A 750 -47.96 -39.23 35.28
N GLU A 751 -48.78 -38.57 36.10
CA GLU A 751 -50.06 -37.98 35.68
C GLU A 751 -49.90 -36.54 35.17
N ALA A 752 -48.82 -35.84 35.56
CA ALA A 752 -48.58 -34.44 35.18
C ALA A 752 -47.85 -34.28 33.84
N SER A 753 -47.20 -35.33 33.32
CA SER A 753 -46.40 -35.29 32.09
C SER A 753 -47.17 -35.87 30.90
N GLU A 754 -48.33 -35.28 30.58
CA GLU A 754 -49.19 -35.70 29.46
C GLU A 754 -49.05 -34.79 28.23
N ASP A 755 -49.26 -35.35 27.03
CA ASP A 755 -49.36 -34.57 25.80
C ASP A 755 -50.69 -33.80 25.79
N HIS A 756 -50.62 -32.48 25.91
CA HIS A 756 -51.80 -31.62 25.80
C HIS A 756 -52.02 -31.17 24.36
N TYR A 757 -53.23 -31.33 23.85
CA TYR A 757 -53.60 -30.73 22.56
C TYR A 757 -53.67 -29.21 22.70
N ILE A 758 -53.07 -28.50 21.74
CA ILE A 758 -53.04 -27.04 21.71
C ILE A 758 -53.57 -26.50 20.38
N GLU A 759 -54.27 -25.37 20.46
CA GLU A 759 -54.52 -24.49 19.33
C GLU A 759 -53.68 -23.23 19.54
N ALA A 760 -52.81 -22.93 18.59
CA ALA A 760 -51.90 -21.81 18.65
C ALA A 760 -52.25 -20.79 17.57
N VAL A 761 -52.19 -19.52 17.94
CA VAL A 761 -52.40 -18.39 17.03
C VAL A 761 -51.12 -17.59 16.98
N TYR A 762 -50.64 -17.30 15.78
CA TYR A 762 -49.53 -16.39 15.54
C TYR A 762 -50.07 -15.08 14.99
N GLU A 763 -50.26 -14.10 15.86
CA GLU A 763 -50.79 -12.80 15.45
C GLU A 763 -49.86 -11.73 16.03
N ASN A 764 -49.57 -10.69 15.24
CA ASN A 764 -48.85 -9.52 15.73
C ASN A 764 -47.47 -9.93 16.33
N GLY A 765 -46.69 -10.73 15.60
CA GLY A 765 -45.36 -11.18 16.03
C GLY A 765 -45.33 -12.11 17.24
N THR A 766 -46.50 -12.54 17.74
CA THR A 766 -46.62 -13.26 19.02
C THR A 766 -47.34 -14.59 18.81
N VAL A 767 -46.74 -15.68 19.28
CA VAL A 767 -47.42 -16.98 19.38
C VAL A 767 -48.17 -17.03 20.72
N ARG A 768 -49.47 -17.33 20.66
CA ARG A 768 -50.30 -17.58 21.84
C ARG A 768 -50.93 -18.96 21.73
N PHE A 769 -50.80 -19.75 22.78
CA PHE A 769 -51.52 -21.01 22.94
C PHE A 769 -51.87 -21.21 24.40
N SER A 770 -52.93 -21.96 24.66
CA SER A 770 -53.26 -22.39 26.01
C SER A 770 -53.68 -23.85 26.01
N PHE A 771 -53.52 -24.48 27.16
CA PHE A 771 -54.18 -25.74 27.45
C PHE A 771 -54.70 -25.72 28.88
N SER A 772 -55.72 -26.53 29.14
CA SER A 772 -56.31 -26.66 30.47
C SER A 772 -55.98 -28.02 31.05
N ASP A 773 -55.56 -28.03 32.31
CA ASP A 773 -55.35 -29.25 33.10
C ASP A 773 -56.00 -29.10 34.47
N GLU A 774 -56.76 -30.11 34.89
CA GLU A 774 -57.53 -30.14 36.15
C GLU A 774 -58.37 -28.88 36.50
N GLY A 775 -58.75 -28.08 35.49
CA GLY A 775 -59.54 -26.85 35.68
C GLY A 775 -58.71 -25.57 35.80
N LEU A 776 -57.38 -25.65 35.71
CA LEU A 776 -56.47 -24.53 35.55
C LEU A 776 -56.13 -24.36 34.07
N GLU A 777 -56.22 -23.12 33.56
CA GLU A 777 -55.77 -22.79 32.20
C GLU A 777 -54.35 -22.25 32.28
N MET A 778 -53.40 -22.88 31.58
CA MET A 778 -52.07 -22.31 31.38
C MET A 778 -52.03 -21.57 30.06
N ILE A 779 -51.70 -20.28 30.10
CA ILE A 779 -51.64 -19.41 28.94
C ILE A 779 -50.18 -19.15 28.61
N PHE A 780 -49.75 -19.55 27.41
CA PHE A 780 -48.43 -19.33 26.87
C PHE A 780 -48.47 -18.19 25.87
N THR A 781 -47.54 -17.25 26.02
CA THR A 781 -47.33 -16.15 25.09
C THR A 781 -45.83 -16.09 24.81
N GLY A 782 -45.44 -16.20 23.55
CA GLY A 782 -44.04 -16.17 23.16
C GLY A 782 -43.81 -15.42 21.86
N GLN A 783 -42.55 -15.14 21.60
CA GLN A 783 -42.08 -14.49 20.39
C GLN A 783 -40.91 -15.28 19.80
N PRO A 784 -40.67 -15.12 18.49
CA PRO A 784 -39.52 -15.70 17.83
C PRO A 784 -38.30 -14.87 18.18
N SER A 785 -37.22 -15.53 18.59
CA SER A 785 -35.91 -14.90 18.82
C SER A 785 -34.87 -15.29 17.76
N GLY A 786 -35.32 -16.00 16.72
CA GLY A 786 -34.59 -16.42 15.53
C GLY A 786 -35.46 -17.32 14.66
N GLN A 787 -34.90 -17.91 13.59
CA GLN A 787 -35.65 -18.78 12.67
C GLN A 787 -36.12 -20.10 13.33
N ASP A 788 -35.32 -20.58 14.30
CA ASP A 788 -35.47 -21.86 14.97
C ASP A 788 -35.57 -21.73 16.49
N THR A 789 -35.90 -20.55 17.03
CA THR A 789 -36.05 -20.36 18.48
C THR A 789 -37.31 -19.59 18.81
N LEU A 790 -38.07 -20.13 19.77
CA LEU A 790 -39.25 -19.50 20.37
C LEU A 790 -39.00 -19.36 21.86
N SER A 791 -39.20 -18.17 22.39
CA SER A 791 -39.12 -17.90 23.82
C SER A 791 -40.29 -17.05 24.26
N GLY A 792 -40.69 -17.18 25.52
CA GLY A 792 -41.90 -16.52 25.98
C GLY A 792 -42.12 -16.66 27.47
N THR A 793 -43.28 -16.16 27.88
CA THR A 793 -43.80 -16.28 29.23
C THR A 793 -44.98 -17.25 29.25
N PHE A 794 -45.21 -17.88 30.39
CA PHE A 794 -46.49 -18.50 30.69
C PHE A 794 -47.08 -17.94 31.97
N SER A 795 -48.40 -18.02 32.07
CA SER A 795 -49.18 -17.57 33.23
C SER A 795 -50.32 -18.54 33.51
N VAL A 796 -50.67 -18.70 34.78
CA VAL A 796 -51.80 -19.50 35.24
C VAL A 796 -52.71 -18.58 36.06
N PRO A 797 -53.72 -17.94 35.43
CA PRO A 797 -54.58 -16.97 36.11
C PRO A 797 -55.47 -17.63 37.15
N ALA A 798 -55.74 -16.95 38.26
CA ALA A 798 -56.72 -17.39 39.27
C ALA A 798 -58.20 -17.26 38.82
N GLY A 799 -58.44 -17.01 37.53
CA GLY A 799 -59.76 -16.75 36.93
C GLY A 799 -59.87 -15.37 36.28
N ASN A 800 -61.06 -15.03 35.78
CA ASN A 800 -61.29 -13.80 34.99
C ASN A 800 -60.88 -12.53 35.76
N ASN A 801 -59.88 -11.80 35.24
CA ASN A 801 -59.33 -10.56 35.81
C ASN A 801 -58.67 -10.72 37.19
N LYS A 802 -58.15 -11.91 37.51
CA LYS A 802 -57.40 -12.12 38.73
C LYS A 802 -55.91 -12.34 38.42
N PRO A 803 -55.01 -11.83 39.28
CA PRO A 803 -53.57 -12.04 39.16
C PRO A 803 -53.17 -13.52 39.14
N ASP A 804 -52.01 -13.80 38.56
CA ASP A 804 -51.56 -15.15 38.26
C ASP A 804 -51.19 -15.92 39.54
N VAL A 805 -51.62 -17.18 39.62
CA VAL A 805 -51.25 -18.10 40.70
C VAL A 805 -49.85 -18.66 40.45
N MET A 806 -49.46 -18.80 39.18
CA MET A 806 -48.11 -19.21 38.75
C MET A 806 -47.73 -18.45 37.48
N SER A 807 -46.45 -18.12 37.35
CA SER A 807 -45.92 -17.58 36.10
C SER A 807 -44.47 -17.99 35.92
N GLY A 808 -44.01 -17.96 34.67
CA GLY A 808 -42.65 -18.30 34.36
C GLY A 808 -42.29 -18.00 32.91
N VAL A 809 -41.14 -18.51 32.50
CA VAL A 809 -40.61 -18.35 31.15
C VAL A 809 -40.42 -19.71 30.51
N TRP A 810 -40.43 -19.75 29.19
CA TRP A 810 -40.15 -20.94 28.41
C TRP A 810 -39.29 -20.57 27.20
N ARG A 811 -38.44 -21.50 26.78
CA ARG A 811 -37.60 -21.36 25.59
C ARG A 811 -37.51 -22.71 24.91
N VAL A 812 -37.81 -22.77 23.62
CA VAL A 812 -37.71 -23.98 22.80
C VAL A 812 -36.99 -23.69 21.50
N GLN A 813 -36.23 -24.66 21.04
CA GLN A 813 -35.52 -24.63 19.78
C GLN A 813 -36.14 -25.65 18.82
N ARG A 814 -36.27 -25.30 17.55
CA ARG A 814 -36.79 -26.24 16.54
C ARG A 814 -35.83 -27.40 16.40
N VAL A 815 -36.37 -28.61 16.47
CA VAL A 815 -35.64 -29.82 16.13
C VAL A 815 -35.75 -29.96 14.62
N SER A 816 -34.65 -29.77 13.88
CA SER A 816 -34.64 -29.98 12.43
C SER A 816 -35.22 -31.37 12.09
N PRO A 817 -36.06 -31.48 11.03
CA PRO A 817 -36.66 -32.75 10.63
C PRO A 817 -35.64 -33.83 10.20
#